data_AF-A0AAD7QXA3-F1
#
_entry.id   AF-A0AAD7QXA3-F1
#
_cell.length_a   1.000
_cell.length_b   1.000
_cell.length_c   1.000
_cell.angle_alpha   90.00
_cell.angle_beta   90.00
_cell.angle_gamma   90.00
#
_symmetry.space_group_name_H-M   'P 1'
#
loop_
_entity.id
_entity.type
_entity.pdbx_description
1 polymer ?
#
loop_
_entity_poly.entity_id
_entity_poly.type
_entity_poly.pdbx_seq_one_letter_code
_entity_poly.pdbx_strand_id
1 'polypeptide(L)'
;MLSVLLSLTLLLLPFGCAAPVSSSTAKVVTAVVSSETVQYVVSPSTPAPASLGTIVTSLEKGRTSAQPFTTASTTAMDSAASTLPTSIYATDSASPGPREYDMLDSYDAAVTVDMFKPIATTAPDNRFPIMVSHPLQPLGMSSSVISKSTIPTNNFYSNLFLGSRSQPANVYPYSVWWNRGNNGNYGLAISHTTSRQRNYGPDANANPVEYYINPVGIGSISFSAAEFDSGMTMSLSNTAELSVNVTMAPSPSRYGNGRYLYIPLVQGAGFVTGIYFNIQPKFNSLVGFQSLTEKSSPRLGIKKYVAKLYDGTLWAIYASVPSGQTFSLSLKSSSTIIASKTVSNVVVQIAKIVDGSEAAYDYHAGKYSYYARVHGTAVGSKGTVTINHWTQRGNNAGRVLLWALPHHVASFTSDVARMSLGFSIDSQTKGKMYAYSTNQLIMQETLPTSIQFAPWTSIPGNKAGYTAQAMKFITSAAVSEVAQDFEAQTNLDSMYYSGKALDKFAMICYVSHSILKNTAITKYCLDKLKSSFAVFARNKQKYPLYYDRTYKGIVSSAAVTTGDSLADFGNTYYNDHHFHYGYHIHAAAVIGYIDSDLGGSWVEENKEYVNTLVRDVANPSDSDKYFPFSRSFSWFHGHSWAKGLFESADGKDEESSSEDYHHAYAIKLWGQVVGDKSMEARGAMMLAIMRRAMNAYMLMNSTNRIQPSNFIANKVTGILFENKVDHTTYFGRDIQYIQGIHMLPITPVSSYIRSPTFVREEWTSLLGSVAPTLTDGWKGILYANLALFDPKSSYKFFSSPEFRSGFLDSGASLTWYLAYAAGVGGTNT
;
A
#
# COMPACT_ATOMS: atom_id res chain seq x y z
N MET A 1 15.31 44.06 -50.38
CA MET A 1 15.06 45.50 -50.20
C MET A 1 14.72 45.75 -48.73
N LEU A 2 15.54 46.60 -48.10
CA LEU A 2 15.39 47.31 -46.83
C LEU A 2 15.21 46.55 -45.50
N SER A 3 16.36 46.43 -44.84
CA SER A 3 16.66 46.61 -43.41
C SER A 3 15.95 47.80 -42.74
N VAL A 4 15.73 47.72 -41.42
CA VAL A 4 16.11 48.78 -40.44
C VAL A 4 16.47 48.14 -39.09
N LEU A 5 17.73 48.32 -38.69
CA LEU A 5 18.23 48.20 -37.31
C LEU A 5 17.85 49.46 -36.50
N LEU A 6 17.72 49.35 -35.18
CA LEU A 6 18.44 50.28 -34.30
C LEU A 6 18.75 49.65 -32.93
N SER A 7 20.03 49.72 -32.59
CA SER A 7 20.71 49.34 -31.36
C SER A 7 20.94 50.57 -30.46
N LEU A 8 20.96 50.42 -29.13
CA LEU A 8 21.97 51.07 -28.27
C LEU A 8 22.05 50.46 -26.83
N THR A 9 23.22 49.88 -26.56
CA THR A 9 24.10 49.88 -25.35
C THR A 9 23.91 51.03 -24.34
N LEU A 10 24.32 51.03 -23.06
CA LEU A 10 24.99 50.13 -22.08
C LEU A 10 25.05 50.95 -20.76
N LEU A 11 24.90 50.36 -19.56
CA LEU A 11 25.63 50.82 -18.35
C LEU A 11 25.62 49.78 -17.22
N LEU A 12 26.81 49.49 -16.69
CA LEU A 12 27.17 48.48 -15.71
C LEU A 12 27.22 49.02 -14.27
N LEU A 13 26.65 48.24 -13.32
CA LEU A 13 27.15 47.79 -11.99
C LEU A 13 27.34 48.79 -10.80
N PRO A 14 27.45 48.35 -9.51
CA PRO A 14 27.17 47.03 -8.88
C PRO A 14 26.57 47.01 -7.42
N PHE A 15 26.35 45.78 -6.91
CA PHE A 15 26.21 45.28 -5.50
C PHE A 15 24.86 45.51 -4.74
N GLY A 16 24.26 44.53 -4.07
CA GLY A 16 24.76 43.20 -3.67
C GLY A 16 23.71 42.23 -3.09
N CYS A 17 24.17 40.99 -2.95
CA CYS A 17 23.71 39.84 -2.15
C CYS A 17 22.20 39.68 -1.84
N ALA A 18 21.59 38.71 -2.53
CA ALA A 18 20.73 37.72 -1.90
C ALA A 18 20.99 36.37 -2.58
N ALA A 19 21.38 35.36 -1.79
CA ALA A 19 21.58 34.00 -2.26
C ALA A 19 20.25 33.40 -2.76
N PRO A 20 20.22 32.68 -3.90
CA PRO A 20 19.01 31.99 -4.30
C PRO A 20 18.89 30.69 -3.53
N VAL A 21 17.87 30.59 -2.68
CA VAL A 21 17.27 29.30 -2.31
C VAL A 21 16.69 28.74 -3.60
N SER A 22 17.31 27.71 -4.18
CA SER A 22 16.75 27.04 -5.34
C SER A 22 15.53 26.23 -4.89
N SER A 23 14.35 26.81 -5.04
CA SER A 23 13.11 26.03 -5.06
C SER A 23 13.14 25.18 -6.33
N SER A 24 13.21 23.86 -6.17
CA SER A 24 12.85 22.96 -7.26
C SER A 24 11.36 23.15 -7.49
N THR A 25 11.01 23.95 -8.50
CA THR A 25 9.67 23.91 -9.08
C THR A 25 9.48 22.50 -9.61
N ALA A 26 8.76 21.68 -8.85
CA ALA A 26 8.28 20.40 -9.34
C ALA A 26 7.51 20.70 -10.62
N LYS A 27 8.03 20.27 -11.78
CA LYS A 27 7.25 20.25 -13.00
C LYS A 27 6.12 19.26 -12.74
N VAL A 28 4.96 19.79 -12.37
CA VAL A 28 3.69 19.07 -12.44
C VAL A 28 3.55 18.72 -13.92
N VAL A 29 3.89 17.48 -14.28
CA VAL A 29 3.48 16.97 -15.58
C VAL A 29 1.97 16.88 -15.47
N THR A 30 1.30 17.78 -16.19
CA THR A 30 -0.08 17.55 -16.61
C THR A 30 -0.03 16.31 -17.49
N ALA A 31 -0.08 15.12 -16.89
CA ALA A 31 -0.25 13.90 -17.66
C ALA A 31 -1.57 14.07 -18.40
N VAL A 32 -1.48 14.18 -19.72
CA VAL A 32 -2.65 14.01 -20.59
C VAL A 32 -3.06 12.57 -20.34
N VAL A 33 -4.20 12.37 -19.67
CA VAL A 33 -4.73 11.03 -19.47
C VAL A 33 -5.08 10.49 -20.85
N SER A 34 -4.17 9.72 -21.45
CA SER A 34 -4.41 9.04 -22.70
C SER A 34 -5.32 7.86 -22.38
N SER A 35 -6.59 8.04 -22.66
CA SER A 35 -7.58 6.99 -22.56
C SER A 35 -7.88 6.44 -23.94
N GLU A 36 -7.70 5.12 -24.11
CA GLU A 36 -8.10 4.43 -25.33
C GLU A 36 -9.42 3.73 -25.10
N THR A 37 -10.31 3.84 -26.07
CA THR A 37 -11.62 3.19 -26.03
C THR A 37 -11.51 1.80 -26.64
N VAL A 38 -11.83 0.76 -25.86
CA VAL A 38 -11.79 -0.62 -26.35
C VAL A 38 -13.21 -1.07 -26.69
N GLN A 39 -13.38 -1.48 -27.94
CA GLN A 39 -14.59 -2.13 -28.42
C GLN A 39 -14.43 -3.65 -28.33
N TYR A 40 -15.40 -4.32 -27.72
CA TYR A 40 -15.48 -5.78 -27.79
C TYR A 40 -16.49 -6.16 -28.86
N VAL A 41 -16.14 -7.14 -29.69
CA VAL A 41 -17.01 -7.66 -30.74
C VAL A 41 -18.18 -8.38 -30.07
N VAL A 42 -19.37 -7.78 -30.15
CA VAL A 42 -20.63 -8.47 -29.88
C VAL A 42 -20.90 -9.40 -31.06
N SER A 43 -21.23 -10.67 -30.78
CA SER A 43 -21.49 -11.71 -31.79
C SER A 43 -22.43 -11.20 -32.92
N PRO A 44 -22.29 -11.67 -34.17
CA PRO A 44 -22.68 -10.95 -35.40
C PRO A 44 -24.19 -10.85 -35.71
N SER A 45 -25.09 -10.86 -34.72
CA SER A 45 -26.55 -10.85 -34.94
C SER A 45 -27.29 -9.57 -34.53
N THR A 46 -26.61 -8.45 -34.22
CA THR A 46 -27.27 -7.14 -33.94
C THR A 46 -26.32 -5.96 -34.19
N PRO A 47 -26.82 -4.76 -34.55
CA PRO A 47 -26.02 -3.71 -35.21
C PRO A 47 -25.16 -2.87 -34.25
N ALA A 48 -23.94 -2.58 -34.73
CA ALA A 48 -22.88 -1.71 -34.22
C ALA A 48 -22.19 -2.11 -32.89
N PRO A 49 -20.83 -2.20 -32.84
CA PRO A 49 -20.11 -2.39 -31.60
C PRO A 49 -20.29 -1.18 -30.68
N ALA A 50 -20.90 -1.39 -29.51
CA ALA A 50 -20.84 -0.39 -28.44
C ALA A 50 -19.43 -0.38 -27.86
N SER A 51 -18.88 0.81 -27.60
CA SER A 51 -17.76 0.95 -26.67
C SER A 51 -18.19 0.37 -25.33
N LEU A 52 -17.51 -0.68 -24.87
CA LEU A 52 -17.86 -1.37 -23.62
C LEU A 52 -16.90 -1.03 -22.48
N GLY A 53 -15.68 -0.56 -22.76
CA GLY A 53 -14.75 -0.13 -21.73
C GLY A 53 -13.63 0.76 -22.23
N THR A 54 -12.84 1.27 -21.28
CA THR A 54 -11.74 2.21 -21.50
C THR A 54 -10.49 1.68 -20.83
N ILE A 55 -9.32 1.96 -21.41
CA ILE A 55 -8.01 1.72 -20.80
C ILE A 55 -7.38 3.06 -20.47
N VAL A 56 -6.82 3.18 -19.27
CA VAL A 56 -5.98 4.31 -18.88
C VAL A 56 -4.52 3.90 -19.03
N THR A 57 -3.88 4.35 -20.11
CA THR A 57 -2.50 3.93 -20.44
C THR A 57 -1.45 4.78 -19.73
N SER A 58 -1.79 6.03 -19.39
CA SER A 58 -0.93 6.93 -18.63
C SER A 58 -1.01 6.66 -17.12
N LEU A 59 0.02 7.08 -16.37
CA LEU A 59 -0.11 7.22 -14.92
C LEU A 59 -1.13 8.33 -14.59
N GLU A 60 -2.04 8.04 -13.65
CA GLU A 60 -3.05 8.99 -13.22
C GLU A 60 -2.48 10.10 -12.33
N LYS A 61 -3.23 11.21 -12.24
CA LYS A 61 -2.87 12.35 -11.39
C LYS A 61 -2.94 11.96 -9.91
N GLY A 62 -2.23 12.71 -9.06
CA GLY A 62 -2.21 12.48 -7.60
C GLY A 62 -0.85 12.04 -7.05
N ARG A 63 0.19 12.04 -7.89
CA ARG A 63 1.54 11.59 -7.55
C ARG A 63 2.57 12.59 -8.07
N THR A 64 3.65 12.78 -7.33
CA THR A 64 4.76 13.66 -7.74
C THR A 64 5.74 12.92 -8.64
N SER A 65 6.38 13.65 -9.54
CA SER A 65 7.46 13.16 -10.41
C SER A 65 8.85 13.36 -9.82
N ALA A 66 8.95 13.71 -8.54
CA ALA A 66 10.21 13.86 -7.84
C ALA A 66 10.89 12.50 -7.62
N GLN A 67 12.21 12.44 -7.84
CA GLN A 67 13.01 11.27 -7.47
C GLN A 67 13.00 11.04 -5.96
N PRO A 68 13.25 9.82 -5.47
CA PRO A 68 13.23 9.49 -4.06
C PRO A 68 14.38 10.10 -3.25
N PHE A 69 15.28 10.86 -3.87
CA PHE A 69 16.34 11.61 -3.21
C PHE A 69 16.63 12.91 -3.96
N THR A 70 17.17 13.87 -3.23
CA THR A 70 17.53 15.16 -3.79
C THR A 70 18.78 15.02 -4.66
N THR A 71 18.76 15.58 -5.87
CA THR A 71 19.96 15.71 -6.72
C THR A 71 20.86 16.87 -6.27
N ALA A 72 20.57 17.45 -5.10
CA ALA A 72 21.30 18.59 -4.56
C ALA A 72 22.76 18.19 -4.29
N SER A 73 23.66 19.01 -4.81
CA SER A 73 25.10 18.82 -4.87
C SER A 73 25.71 18.34 -3.55
N THR A 74 26.74 17.50 -3.67
CA THR A 74 27.64 17.01 -2.61
C THR A 74 28.26 18.12 -1.75
N THR A 75 28.02 19.39 -2.06
CA THR A 75 28.46 20.55 -1.29
C THR A 75 28.03 20.52 0.18
N ALA A 76 26.87 19.93 0.54
CA ALA A 76 26.47 19.77 1.95
C ALA A 76 27.08 18.54 2.65
N MET A 77 27.64 17.58 1.89
CA MET A 77 28.48 16.51 2.45
C MET A 77 29.91 17.02 2.73
N ASP A 78 30.37 18.02 1.98
CA ASP A 78 31.74 18.58 2.07
C ASP A 78 31.84 19.90 2.84
N SER A 79 30.74 20.57 3.18
CA SER A 79 30.78 21.87 3.87
C SER A 79 30.88 21.73 5.38
N ALA A 80 32.03 22.17 5.89
CA ALA A 80 32.39 22.41 7.30
C ALA A 80 32.51 21.16 8.18
N ALA A 81 33.70 20.53 8.13
CA ALA A 81 34.20 19.79 9.29
C ALA A 81 34.28 20.74 10.49
N SER A 82 33.29 20.71 11.38
CA SER A 82 33.51 21.19 12.74
C SER A 82 34.72 20.45 13.29
N THR A 83 35.61 21.11 14.04
CA THR A 83 36.76 20.44 14.68
C THR A 83 36.25 19.28 15.54
N LEU A 84 36.37 18.06 15.00
CA LEU A 84 36.00 16.84 15.69
C LEU A 84 36.86 16.71 16.95
N PRO A 85 36.29 16.36 18.11
CA PRO A 85 37.07 16.04 19.30
C PRO A 85 38.17 15.02 18.97
N THR A 86 39.40 15.25 19.44
CA THR A 86 40.52 14.32 19.26
C THR A 86 40.23 12.91 19.79
N SER A 87 39.31 12.79 20.77
CA SER A 87 38.83 11.53 21.33
C SER A 87 38.06 10.65 20.32
N ILE A 88 37.53 11.21 19.22
CA ILE A 88 36.86 10.44 18.16
C ILE A 88 37.81 9.50 17.42
N TYR A 89 39.12 9.82 17.41
CA TYR A 89 40.16 9.01 16.78
C TYR A 89 40.75 7.94 17.70
N ALA A 90 40.38 7.93 19.00
CA ALA A 90 40.86 6.95 19.95
C ALA A 90 40.07 5.64 19.84
N THR A 91 40.77 4.51 19.78
CA THR A 91 40.16 3.18 19.95
C THR A 91 40.04 2.89 21.44
N ASP A 92 38.81 2.87 21.98
CA ASP A 92 38.59 2.42 23.35
C ASP A 92 38.95 0.94 23.47
N SER A 93 39.79 0.63 24.45
CA SER A 93 39.99 -0.73 24.95
C SER A 93 39.19 -0.86 26.24
N ALA A 94 38.22 -1.77 26.23
CA ALA A 94 37.29 -2.05 27.33
C ALA A 94 36.22 -0.97 27.61
N SER A 95 35.06 -1.16 26.98
CA SER A 95 33.76 -0.72 27.53
C SER A 95 33.04 -1.96 28.08
N PRO A 96 32.18 -1.86 29.11
CA PRO A 96 31.32 -2.96 29.49
C PRO A 96 30.61 -3.46 28.23
N GLY A 97 30.52 -4.79 28.06
CA GLY A 97 29.69 -5.33 26.99
C GLY A 97 28.31 -4.67 27.03
N PRO A 98 27.62 -4.53 25.88
CA PRO A 98 26.24 -4.08 25.90
C PRO A 98 25.53 -4.86 27.01
N ARG A 99 24.63 -4.21 27.77
CA ARG A 99 23.66 -5.05 28.46
C ARG A 99 23.08 -5.86 27.33
N GLU A 100 23.21 -7.18 27.38
CA GLU A 100 22.32 -8.01 26.58
C GLU A 100 20.96 -7.44 26.97
N TYR A 101 20.35 -6.65 26.08
CA TYR A 101 18.91 -6.60 25.99
C TYR A 101 18.62 -8.06 25.80
N ASP A 102 18.33 -8.67 26.95
CA ASP A 102 18.39 -10.09 27.17
C ASP A 102 17.80 -10.68 25.91
N MET A 103 18.54 -11.56 25.22
CA MET A 103 17.95 -12.39 24.18
C MET A 103 16.93 -13.34 24.82
N LEU A 104 16.10 -12.85 25.74
CA LEU A 104 14.72 -13.24 25.87
C LEU A 104 14.15 -13.12 24.48
N ASP A 105 14.16 -14.26 23.79
CA ASP A 105 13.14 -14.62 22.81
C ASP A 105 11.86 -13.93 23.29
N SER A 106 11.52 -12.81 22.65
CA SER A 106 10.34 -12.00 23.00
C SER A 106 9.05 -12.78 22.80
N TYR A 107 9.20 -13.99 22.28
CA TYR A 107 8.22 -15.00 22.04
C TYR A 107 8.55 -16.23 22.91
N ASP A 108 8.31 -16.13 24.21
CA ASP A 108 8.20 -17.32 25.05
C ASP A 108 7.17 -18.27 24.39
N ALA A 109 7.58 -19.52 24.14
CA ALA A 109 6.76 -20.52 23.46
C ALA A 109 5.43 -20.79 24.18
N ALA A 110 5.29 -20.38 25.45
CA ALA A 110 4.08 -20.56 26.24
C ALA A 110 3.08 -19.38 26.20
N VAL A 111 3.50 -18.15 25.83
CA VAL A 111 2.65 -16.95 25.97
C VAL A 111 1.95 -16.61 24.65
N THR A 112 0.62 -16.52 24.69
CA THR A 112 -0.18 -16.03 23.56
C THR A 112 -0.29 -14.51 23.58
N VAL A 113 0.23 -13.86 22.54
CA VAL A 113 0.14 -12.41 22.32
C VAL A 113 -1.03 -12.11 21.39
N ASP A 114 -1.94 -11.24 21.82
CA ASP A 114 -2.93 -10.61 20.93
C ASP A 114 -2.28 -9.43 20.20
N MET A 115 -2.20 -9.52 18.87
CA MET A 115 -1.54 -8.52 18.01
C MET A 115 -2.38 -7.26 17.78
N PHE A 116 -3.66 -7.29 18.16
CA PHE A 116 -4.64 -6.24 17.88
C PHE A 116 -5.07 -5.44 19.13
N LYS A 117 -4.26 -5.48 20.18
CA LYS A 117 -4.41 -4.57 21.33
C LYS A 117 -4.17 -3.12 20.90
N PRO A 118 -5.02 -2.14 21.32
CA PRO A 118 -4.80 -0.74 20.99
C PRO A 118 -3.46 -0.25 21.55
N ILE A 119 -2.74 0.55 20.76
CA ILE A 119 -1.51 1.24 21.21
C ILE A 119 -1.87 2.27 22.28
N ALA A 120 -2.93 3.03 22.03
CA ALA A 120 -3.54 3.97 22.95
C ALA A 120 -5.02 4.17 22.55
N THR A 121 -5.83 4.70 23.47
CA THR A 121 -7.21 5.14 23.19
C THR A 121 -7.42 6.60 23.54
N THR A 122 -6.34 7.32 23.87
CA THR A 122 -6.32 8.74 24.22
C THR A 122 -6.23 9.60 22.96
N ALA A 123 -6.68 10.85 23.07
CA ALA A 123 -6.48 11.82 22.00
C ALA A 123 -4.99 12.01 21.69
N PRO A 124 -4.62 12.32 20.43
CA PRO A 124 -3.27 12.78 20.12
C PRO A 124 -2.88 13.97 20.98
N ASP A 125 -1.59 14.06 21.30
CA ASP A 125 -0.99 15.13 22.08
C ASP A 125 -1.29 16.52 21.48
N ASN A 126 -1.43 17.54 22.34
CA ASN A 126 -1.79 18.90 21.93
C ASN A 126 -0.71 19.60 21.09
N ARG A 127 0.49 19.03 20.95
CA ARG A 127 1.52 19.49 20.02
C ARG A 127 1.10 19.43 18.56
N PHE A 128 0.11 18.61 18.22
CA PHE A 128 -0.48 18.53 16.89
C PHE A 128 -1.68 19.49 16.81
N PRO A 129 -1.56 20.62 16.09
CA PRO A 129 -2.69 21.51 15.92
C PRO A 129 -3.84 20.78 15.23
N ILE A 130 -5.06 21.17 15.59
CA ILE A 130 -6.27 20.53 15.07
C ILE A 130 -6.62 21.11 13.70
N MET A 131 -6.64 20.28 12.67
CA MET A 131 -7.30 20.59 11.40
C MET A 131 -8.79 20.24 11.56
N VAL A 132 -9.60 21.28 11.74
CA VAL A 132 -11.05 21.13 12.02
C VAL A 132 -11.78 20.48 10.85
N SER A 133 -11.37 20.80 9.63
CA SER A 133 -11.92 20.27 8.38
C SER A 133 -10.80 20.07 7.39
N HIS A 134 -10.68 18.84 6.87
CA HIS A 134 -9.78 18.54 5.77
C HIS A 134 -10.16 19.35 4.51
N PRO A 135 -9.20 19.81 3.68
CA PRO A 135 -9.49 20.52 2.43
C PRO A 135 -10.41 19.75 1.46
N LEU A 136 -10.34 18.42 1.50
CA LEU A 136 -11.19 17.52 0.71
C LEU A 136 -12.19 16.78 1.60
N GLN A 137 -13.47 17.08 1.46
CA GLN A 137 -14.54 16.42 2.22
C GLN A 137 -15.03 15.12 1.56
N PRO A 138 -15.34 14.06 2.34
CA PRO A 138 -15.84 12.80 1.80
C PRO A 138 -17.29 12.96 1.33
N LEU A 139 -17.54 12.68 0.04
CA LEU A 139 -18.86 12.81 -0.55
C LEU A 139 -19.79 11.66 -0.20
N GLY A 140 -21.08 11.96 -0.03
CA GLY A 140 -22.11 10.96 0.26
C GLY A 140 -22.10 10.44 1.70
N MET A 141 -21.33 11.04 2.61
CA MET A 141 -21.38 10.75 4.04
C MET A 141 -22.03 11.92 4.78
N SER A 142 -22.90 11.62 5.74
CA SER A 142 -23.50 12.68 6.57
C SER A 142 -22.49 13.21 7.59
N SER A 143 -22.70 14.42 8.11
CA SER A 143 -21.86 14.97 9.20
C SER A 143 -21.83 14.07 10.43
N SER A 144 -22.90 13.27 10.68
CA SER A 144 -22.92 12.29 11.75
C SER A 144 -22.00 11.10 11.47
N VAL A 145 -21.93 10.63 10.22
CA VAL A 145 -20.99 9.56 9.82
C VAL A 145 -19.55 10.07 9.93
N ILE A 146 -19.25 11.25 9.40
CA ILE A 146 -17.90 11.85 9.42
C ILE A 146 -17.42 12.07 10.86
N SER A 147 -18.27 12.61 11.73
CA SER A 147 -17.88 12.91 13.12
C SER A 147 -17.66 11.67 13.98
N LYS A 148 -18.36 10.57 13.71
CA LYS A 148 -18.35 9.34 14.54
C LYS A 148 -17.45 8.22 13.99
N SER A 149 -16.99 8.33 12.75
CA SER A 149 -16.22 7.27 12.09
C SER A 149 -14.74 7.65 11.95
N THR A 150 -13.89 6.65 11.94
CA THR A 150 -12.49 6.75 11.51
C THR A 150 -12.43 6.27 10.06
N ILE A 151 -12.59 7.20 9.10
CA ILE A 151 -12.74 6.86 7.68
C ILE A 151 -11.36 6.44 7.10
N PRO A 152 -11.21 5.20 6.60
CA PRO A 152 -9.99 4.77 5.91
C PRO A 152 -9.74 5.56 4.62
N THR A 153 -8.48 5.93 4.39
CA THR A 153 -8.05 6.80 3.27
C THR A 153 -7.37 6.03 2.13
N ASN A 154 -6.70 4.93 2.44
CA ASN A 154 -5.91 4.12 1.50
C ASN A 154 -6.60 2.77 1.23
N ASN A 155 -7.92 2.81 1.03
CA ASN A 155 -8.76 1.61 1.01
C ASN A 155 -9.57 1.42 -0.30
N PHE A 156 -10.06 0.20 -0.56
CA PHE A 156 -10.63 -0.25 -1.84
C PHE A 156 -11.86 0.53 -2.34
N TYR A 157 -12.56 1.23 -1.45
CA TYR A 157 -13.79 1.97 -1.77
C TYR A 157 -13.63 3.50 -1.77
N SER A 158 -12.40 4.03 -1.67
CA SER A 158 -12.19 5.48 -1.62
C SER A 158 -12.84 6.22 -2.80
N ASN A 159 -12.83 5.63 -4.00
CA ASN A 159 -13.50 6.19 -5.17
C ASN A 159 -15.01 6.45 -4.97
N LEU A 160 -15.70 5.76 -4.05
CA LEU A 160 -17.14 5.97 -3.82
C LEU A 160 -17.46 7.28 -3.06
N PHE A 161 -16.45 7.92 -2.47
CA PHE A 161 -16.59 9.21 -1.77
C PHE A 161 -15.65 10.32 -2.29
N LEU A 162 -14.88 10.04 -3.34
CA LEU A 162 -13.97 11.01 -3.95
C LEU A 162 -14.48 11.47 -5.31
N GLY A 163 -14.13 12.71 -5.67
CA GLY A 163 -14.30 13.27 -7.02
C GLY A 163 -15.68 13.04 -7.63
N SER A 164 -15.72 12.42 -8.81
CA SER A 164 -16.94 12.13 -9.55
C SER A 164 -17.81 11.04 -8.92
N ARG A 165 -17.18 10.17 -8.12
CA ARG A 165 -17.73 8.95 -7.51
C ARG A 165 -18.10 7.87 -8.51
N SER A 166 -17.62 8.00 -9.75
CA SER A 166 -17.95 7.11 -10.87
C SER A 166 -16.82 6.15 -11.23
N GLN A 167 -15.65 6.28 -10.61
CA GLN A 167 -14.55 5.34 -10.78
C GLN A 167 -14.77 4.03 -10.00
N PRO A 168 -14.15 2.92 -10.43
CA PRO A 168 -14.31 1.60 -9.79
C PRO A 168 -13.82 1.57 -8.34
N ALA A 169 -14.61 0.96 -7.46
CA ALA A 169 -14.16 0.40 -6.19
C ALA A 169 -13.92 -1.10 -6.37
N ASN A 170 -12.74 -1.58 -6.03
CA ASN A 170 -12.31 -2.95 -6.33
C ASN A 170 -12.61 -3.90 -5.15
N VAL A 171 -13.85 -4.39 -5.11
CA VAL A 171 -14.29 -5.43 -4.16
C VAL A 171 -13.99 -6.82 -4.71
N TYR A 172 -12.72 -7.21 -4.63
CA TYR A 172 -12.16 -8.39 -5.31
C TYR A 172 -13.03 -9.66 -5.10
N PRO A 173 -13.36 -10.40 -6.18
CA PRO A 173 -12.87 -10.28 -7.57
C PRO A 173 -13.65 -9.27 -8.44
N TYR A 174 -14.68 -8.61 -7.91
CA TYR A 174 -15.52 -7.70 -8.68
C TYR A 174 -15.01 -6.26 -8.59
N SER A 175 -15.42 -5.44 -9.55
CA SER A 175 -15.38 -3.98 -9.41
C SER A 175 -16.79 -3.41 -9.45
N VAL A 176 -17.03 -2.36 -8.66
CA VAL A 176 -18.33 -1.70 -8.56
C VAL A 176 -18.19 -0.20 -8.61
N TRP A 177 -19.14 0.50 -9.22
CA TRP A 177 -19.13 1.97 -9.25
C TRP A 177 -20.53 2.54 -9.37
N TRP A 178 -20.66 3.81 -9.00
CA TRP A 178 -21.91 4.53 -9.15
C TRP A 178 -22.16 4.91 -10.62
N ASN A 179 -23.15 4.29 -11.23
CA ASN A 179 -23.63 4.72 -12.54
C ASN A 179 -24.74 5.76 -12.38
N ARG A 180 -24.48 6.97 -12.90
CA ARG A 180 -25.30 8.18 -12.71
C ARG A 180 -26.17 8.51 -13.92
N GLY A 181 -26.61 7.49 -14.67
CA GLY A 181 -27.44 7.67 -15.86
C GLY A 181 -26.66 7.62 -17.17
N ASN A 182 -25.40 7.20 -17.16
CA ASN A 182 -24.64 7.02 -18.40
C ASN A 182 -25.34 5.96 -19.27
N ASN A 183 -25.69 6.32 -20.50
CA ASN A 183 -26.51 5.50 -21.41
C ASN A 183 -27.89 5.12 -20.82
N GLY A 184 -28.49 5.98 -19.99
CA GLY A 184 -29.79 5.73 -19.36
C GLY A 184 -29.76 4.78 -18.17
N ASN A 185 -28.56 4.36 -17.70
CA ASN A 185 -28.40 3.39 -16.62
C ASN A 185 -28.12 4.06 -15.28
N TYR A 186 -29.01 3.87 -14.32
CA TYR A 186 -28.86 4.34 -12.94
C TYR A 186 -28.61 3.17 -12.00
N GLY A 187 -27.73 3.33 -11.01
CA GLY A 187 -27.55 2.37 -9.92
C GLY A 187 -26.09 2.04 -9.64
N LEU A 188 -25.83 0.85 -9.09
CA LEU A 188 -24.47 0.36 -8.82
C LEU A 188 -24.11 -0.68 -9.87
N ALA A 189 -23.15 -0.37 -10.73
CA ALA A 189 -22.66 -1.30 -11.73
C ALA A 189 -21.73 -2.34 -11.11
N ILE A 190 -21.72 -3.55 -11.68
CA ILE A 190 -20.85 -4.66 -11.33
C ILE A 190 -20.10 -5.08 -12.59
N SER A 191 -18.79 -5.23 -12.46
CA SER A 191 -17.93 -5.78 -13.49
C SER A 191 -17.04 -6.88 -12.96
N HIS A 192 -16.59 -7.73 -13.88
CA HIS A 192 -15.51 -8.66 -13.71
C HIS A 192 -14.79 -8.86 -15.04
N THR A 193 -13.51 -8.50 -15.11
CA THR A 193 -12.64 -8.75 -16.27
C THR A 193 -11.92 -10.08 -16.14
N THR A 194 -11.78 -10.80 -17.26
CA THR A 194 -10.95 -12.01 -17.32
C THR A 194 -9.56 -11.69 -17.83
N SER A 195 -8.62 -12.60 -17.61
CA SER A 195 -7.27 -12.56 -18.19
C SER A 195 -7.27 -12.36 -19.71
N ARG A 196 -8.26 -12.87 -20.45
CA ARG A 196 -8.41 -12.69 -21.90
C ARG A 196 -8.82 -11.26 -22.31
N GLN A 197 -9.37 -10.49 -21.38
CA GLN A 197 -9.80 -9.11 -21.62
C GLN A 197 -8.73 -8.09 -21.20
N ARG A 198 -7.60 -8.55 -20.64
CA ARG A 198 -6.48 -7.67 -20.31
C ARG A 198 -5.87 -7.12 -21.59
N ASN A 199 -5.46 -5.87 -21.50
CA ASN A 199 -4.66 -5.25 -22.54
C ASN A 199 -3.22 -5.12 -22.07
N TYR A 200 -2.31 -5.29 -23.01
CA TYR A 200 -0.87 -5.27 -22.79
C TYR A 200 -0.28 -4.17 -23.66
N GLY A 201 0.71 -3.46 -23.15
CA GLY A 201 1.32 -2.39 -23.93
C GLY A 201 2.67 -1.93 -23.38
N PRO A 202 3.25 -0.90 -24.04
CA PRO A 202 2.73 -0.21 -25.23
C PRO A 202 2.78 -1.07 -26.50
N ASP A 203 3.71 -2.03 -26.59
CA ASP A 203 3.68 -3.09 -27.59
C ASP A 203 3.13 -4.38 -26.97
N ALA A 204 1.94 -4.80 -27.42
CA ALA A 204 1.30 -6.02 -26.94
C ALA A 204 2.07 -7.31 -27.28
N ASN A 205 2.99 -7.27 -28.25
CA ASN A 205 3.82 -8.41 -28.66
C ASN A 205 5.18 -8.45 -27.96
N ALA A 206 5.52 -7.42 -27.18
CA ALA A 206 6.77 -7.40 -26.42
C ALA A 206 6.82 -8.55 -25.41
N ASN A 207 8.02 -9.02 -25.11
CA ASN A 207 8.25 -9.99 -24.05
C ASN A 207 9.60 -9.70 -23.36
N PRO A 208 9.61 -9.03 -22.20
CA PRO A 208 8.42 -8.65 -21.43
C PRO A 208 7.65 -7.46 -22.02
N VAL A 209 6.33 -7.44 -21.77
CA VAL A 209 5.47 -6.25 -21.91
C VAL A 209 5.70 -5.32 -20.73
N GLU A 210 5.49 -4.02 -20.92
CA GLU A 210 5.72 -3.02 -19.89
C GLU A 210 4.56 -2.89 -18.91
N TYR A 211 3.32 -2.98 -19.40
CA TYR A 211 2.16 -2.97 -18.53
C TYR A 211 1.12 -3.99 -18.97
N TYR A 212 0.26 -4.36 -18.03
CA TYR A 212 -1.03 -4.95 -18.34
C TYR A 212 -2.12 -4.30 -17.49
N ILE A 213 -3.30 -4.14 -18.08
CA ILE A 213 -4.41 -3.40 -17.49
C ILE A 213 -5.75 -4.05 -17.82
N ASN A 214 -6.66 -3.99 -16.86
CA ASN A 214 -8.04 -4.43 -17.01
C ASN A 214 -8.91 -3.25 -17.48
N PRO A 215 -9.69 -3.40 -18.56
CA PRO A 215 -10.52 -2.30 -19.05
C PRO A 215 -11.62 -1.92 -18.05
N VAL A 216 -11.74 -0.63 -17.78
CA VAL A 216 -12.72 -0.06 -16.85
C VAL A 216 -14.01 0.33 -17.60
N GLY A 217 -15.12 0.47 -16.89
CA GLY A 217 -16.39 0.91 -17.47
C GLY A 217 -17.29 -0.20 -18.05
N ILE A 218 -16.83 -1.45 -18.09
CA ILE A 218 -17.64 -2.61 -18.56
C ILE A 218 -18.74 -2.95 -17.55
N GLY A 219 -19.90 -2.31 -17.68
CA GLY A 219 -21.07 -2.59 -16.84
C GLY A 219 -21.73 -3.93 -17.20
N SER A 220 -21.23 -5.03 -16.65
CA SER A 220 -21.73 -6.38 -16.94
C SER A 220 -23.18 -6.52 -16.48
N ILE A 221 -23.45 -6.21 -15.21
CA ILE A 221 -24.79 -6.16 -14.64
C ILE A 221 -24.81 -5.10 -13.54
N SER A 222 -25.91 -4.34 -13.42
CA SER A 222 -26.04 -3.28 -12.43
C SER A 222 -27.24 -3.52 -11.55
N PHE A 223 -27.10 -3.34 -10.24
CA PHE A 223 -28.26 -3.16 -9.39
C PHE A 223 -28.91 -1.81 -9.71
N SER A 224 -30.21 -1.80 -9.98
CA SER A 224 -31.00 -0.61 -10.29
C SER A 224 -32.41 -0.73 -9.72
N ALA A 225 -33.23 0.30 -9.92
CA ALA A 225 -34.65 0.28 -9.59
C ALA A 225 -35.46 1.00 -10.67
N ALA A 226 -36.76 0.72 -10.76
CA ALA A 226 -37.65 1.44 -11.68
C ALA A 226 -37.75 2.93 -11.30
N GLU A 227 -37.63 3.23 -10.01
CA GLU A 227 -37.73 4.57 -9.43
C GLU A 227 -36.43 5.37 -9.56
N PHE A 228 -35.29 4.75 -9.89
CA PHE A 228 -34.03 5.49 -10.05
C PHE A 228 -34.05 6.37 -11.29
N ASP A 229 -33.84 7.66 -11.07
CA ASP A 229 -33.77 8.72 -12.09
C ASP A 229 -32.53 9.62 -11.87
N SER A 230 -32.46 10.74 -12.60
CA SER A 230 -31.35 11.69 -12.49
C SER A 230 -31.16 12.31 -11.10
N GLY A 231 -32.17 12.25 -10.23
CA GLY A 231 -32.10 12.70 -8.84
C GLY A 231 -31.71 11.61 -7.84
N MET A 232 -31.32 10.42 -8.31
CA MET A 232 -30.83 9.34 -7.46
C MET A 232 -29.61 9.78 -6.64
N THR A 233 -29.57 9.38 -5.38
CA THR A 233 -28.44 9.64 -4.47
C THR A 233 -27.74 8.34 -4.08
N MET A 234 -26.45 8.44 -3.77
CA MET A 234 -25.68 7.39 -3.11
C MET A 234 -25.11 7.93 -1.81
N SER A 235 -25.33 7.21 -0.70
CA SER A 235 -24.73 7.50 0.59
C SER A 235 -23.92 6.33 1.13
N LEU A 236 -22.91 6.62 1.95
CA LEU A 236 -22.03 5.64 2.57
C LEU A 236 -22.13 5.69 4.10
N SER A 237 -22.03 4.52 4.73
CA SER A 237 -21.93 4.36 6.18
C SER A 237 -21.10 3.13 6.56
N ASN A 238 -20.82 2.95 7.85
CA ASN A 238 -20.05 1.81 8.38
C ASN A 238 -18.74 1.56 7.61
N THR A 239 -17.95 2.62 7.45
CA THR A 239 -16.66 2.63 6.77
C THR A 239 -15.62 1.89 7.61
N ALA A 240 -15.32 0.65 7.27
CA ALA A 240 -14.29 -0.18 7.91
C ALA A 240 -13.28 -0.64 6.87
N GLU A 241 -12.13 -1.18 7.30
CA GLU A 241 -11.07 -1.59 6.35
C GLU A 241 -11.55 -2.63 5.33
N LEU A 242 -12.31 -3.66 5.76
CA LEU A 242 -12.79 -4.71 4.85
C LEU A 242 -14.23 -4.52 4.35
N SER A 243 -14.90 -3.43 4.73
CA SER A 243 -16.32 -3.26 4.36
C SER A 243 -16.81 -1.82 4.38
N VAL A 244 -17.76 -1.52 3.50
CA VAL A 244 -18.54 -0.28 3.50
C VAL A 244 -19.99 -0.55 3.12
N ASN A 245 -20.91 0.19 3.72
CA ASN A 245 -22.31 0.14 3.33
C ASN A 245 -22.64 1.22 2.33
N VAL A 246 -23.24 0.83 1.20
CA VAL A 246 -23.77 1.74 0.18
C VAL A 246 -25.29 1.75 0.28
N THR A 247 -25.89 2.94 0.31
CA THR A 247 -27.34 3.10 0.18
C THR A 247 -27.65 3.97 -1.02
N MET A 248 -28.48 3.47 -1.93
CA MET A 248 -28.94 4.21 -3.10
C MET A 248 -30.44 4.49 -2.97
N ALA A 249 -30.84 5.73 -3.17
CA ALA A 249 -32.24 6.14 -3.07
C ALA A 249 -32.65 6.96 -4.31
N PRO A 250 -33.89 6.82 -4.80
CA PRO A 250 -34.40 7.67 -5.87
C PRO A 250 -34.58 9.10 -5.36
N SER A 251 -34.95 10.04 -6.25
CA SER A 251 -35.20 11.43 -5.87
C SER A 251 -36.27 11.54 -4.76
N PRO A 252 -35.94 12.09 -3.58
CA PRO A 252 -36.91 12.25 -2.50
C PRO A 252 -38.08 13.18 -2.86
N SER A 253 -37.85 14.17 -3.74
CA SER A 253 -38.92 15.10 -4.14
C SER A 253 -40.00 14.44 -5.00
N ARG A 254 -39.65 13.36 -5.73
CA ARG A 254 -40.57 12.64 -6.60
C ARG A 254 -41.16 11.41 -5.93
N TYR A 255 -40.37 10.70 -5.14
CA TYR A 255 -40.75 9.40 -4.58
C TYR A 255 -40.82 9.39 -3.06
N GLY A 256 -40.60 10.51 -2.37
CA GLY A 256 -40.56 10.55 -0.91
C GLY A 256 -39.41 9.73 -0.30
N ASN A 257 -39.43 9.58 1.02
CA ASN A 257 -38.43 8.82 1.79
C ASN A 257 -38.83 7.34 1.98
N GLY A 258 -37.90 6.53 2.47
CA GLY A 258 -38.16 5.12 2.83
C GLY A 258 -38.09 4.14 1.65
N ARG A 259 -37.63 4.61 0.48
CA ARG A 259 -37.41 3.85 -0.75
C ARG A 259 -35.91 3.79 -1.02
N TYR A 260 -35.29 2.61 -0.94
CA TYR A 260 -33.86 2.51 -1.13
C TYR A 260 -33.39 1.10 -1.44
N LEU A 261 -32.20 1.03 -2.03
CA LEU A 261 -31.41 -0.16 -2.22
C LEU A 261 -30.20 -0.07 -1.29
N TYR A 262 -30.02 -1.08 -0.44
CA TYR A 262 -28.89 -1.18 0.48
C TYR A 262 -27.93 -2.27 0.00
N ILE A 263 -26.63 -1.97 -0.09
CA ILE A 263 -25.60 -2.84 -0.65
C ILE A 263 -24.41 -2.85 0.32
N PRO A 264 -24.24 -3.91 1.12
CA PRO A 264 -23.01 -4.09 1.89
C PRO A 264 -21.90 -4.59 0.96
N LEU A 265 -20.82 -3.84 0.85
CA LEU A 265 -19.61 -4.25 0.14
C LEU A 265 -18.63 -4.82 1.16
N VAL A 266 -18.17 -6.05 0.94
CA VAL A 266 -17.21 -6.74 1.81
C VAL A 266 -16.15 -7.41 0.94
N GLN A 267 -14.87 -7.15 1.24
CA GLN A 267 -13.75 -7.67 0.45
C GLN A 267 -13.75 -9.21 0.43
N GLY A 268 -13.61 -9.82 -0.75
CA GLY A 268 -13.61 -11.28 -0.90
C GLY A 268 -14.98 -11.96 -0.76
N ALA A 269 -16.09 -11.21 -0.69
CA ALA A 269 -17.42 -11.82 -0.66
C ALA A 269 -17.74 -12.56 -1.98
N GLY A 270 -18.35 -13.74 -1.86
CA GLY A 270 -18.70 -14.57 -3.03
C GLY A 270 -19.70 -13.94 -4.00
N PHE A 271 -20.60 -13.11 -3.48
CA PHE A 271 -21.67 -12.44 -4.22
C PHE A 271 -21.64 -10.95 -3.96
N VAL A 272 -21.93 -10.14 -4.98
CA VAL A 272 -22.37 -8.76 -4.74
C VAL A 272 -23.84 -8.82 -4.34
N THR A 273 -24.18 -8.20 -3.21
CA THR A 273 -25.51 -8.35 -2.59
C THR A 273 -26.23 -7.02 -2.47
N GLY A 274 -27.49 -6.94 -2.90
CA GLY A 274 -28.35 -5.76 -2.75
C GLY A 274 -29.68 -6.13 -2.09
N ILE A 275 -30.13 -5.30 -1.15
CA ILE A 275 -31.39 -5.47 -0.41
C ILE A 275 -32.33 -4.32 -0.77
N TYR A 276 -33.49 -4.68 -1.32
CA TYR A 276 -34.46 -3.73 -1.86
C TYR A 276 -35.55 -3.41 -0.84
N PHE A 277 -35.77 -2.12 -0.56
CA PHE A 277 -36.79 -1.63 0.36
C PHE A 277 -37.75 -0.66 -0.34
N ASN A 278 -38.99 -1.11 -0.54
CA ASN A 278 -40.11 -0.35 -1.11
C ASN A 278 -39.83 0.23 -2.51
N ILE A 279 -39.02 -0.48 -3.31
CA ILE A 279 -38.68 -0.12 -4.69
C ILE A 279 -38.82 -1.34 -5.61
N GLN A 280 -39.01 -1.14 -6.91
CA GLN A 280 -39.11 -2.22 -7.90
C GLN A 280 -37.73 -2.58 -8.44
N PRO A 281 -37.20 -3.79 -8.15
CA PRO A 281 -35.88 -4.19 -8.61
C PRO A 281 -35.77 -4.16 -10.14
N LYS A 282 -34.69 -3.57 -10.62
CA LYS A 282 -34.32 -3.50 -12.02
C LYS A 282 -32.85 -3.85 -12.14
N PHE A 283 -32.46 -4.53 -13.20
CA PHE A 283 -31.06 -4.81 -13.51
C PHE A 283 -30.76 -4.35 -14.91
N ASN A 284 -29.70 -3.57 -15.06
CA ASN A 284 -29.28 -3.07 -16.35
C ASN A 284 -27.97 -3.75 -16.78
N SER A 285 -27.70 -3.80 -18.08
CA SER A 285 -26.41 -4.25 -18.60
C SER A 285 -25.99 -3.36 -19.77
N LEU A 286 -24.74 -2.90 -19.76
CA LEU A 286 -24.11 -2.23 -20.90
C LEU A 286 -23.66 -3.24 -21.95
N VAL A 287 -23.27 -4.45 -21.52
CA VAL A 287 -22.98 -5.58 -22.41
C VAL A 287 -24.27 -6.08 -23.08
N GLY A 288 -25.39 -6.01 -22.37
CA GLY A 288 -26.70 -6.46 -22.80
C GLY A 288 -26.97 -7.93 -22.47
N PHE A 289 -28.22 -8.22 -22.15
CA PHE A 289 -28.75 -9.54 -21.86
C PHE A 289 -29.20 -10.23 -23.17
N GLN A 290 -28.58 -11.35 -23.49
CA GLN A 290 -29.03 -12.26 -24.55
C GLN A 290 -30.24 -13.07 -24.11
N SER A 291 -30.26 -13.52 -22.85
CA SER A 291 -31.40 -14.27 -22.29
C SER A 291 -31.44 -14.19 -20.77
N LEU A 292 -32.62 -14.45 -20.21
CA LEU A 292 -32.85 -14.68 -18.79
C LEU A 292 -33.63 -15.97 -18.63
N THR A 293 -33.06 -16.93 -17.90
CA THR A 293 -33.70 -18.24 -17.66
C THR A 293 -33.97 -18.41 -16.18
N GLU A 294 -35.25 -18.58 -15.78
CA GLU A 294 -35.57 -19.05 -14.44
C GLU A 294 -35.13 -20.53 -14.31
N LYS A 295 -34.45 -20.86 -13.21
CA LYS A 295 -33.98 -22.20 -12.90
C LYS A 295 -34.70 -22.71 -11.65
N SER A 296 -34.58 -24.01 -11.39
CA SER A 296 -35.08 -24.61 -10.16
C SER A 296 -34.59 -23.86 -8.94
N SER A 297 -35.51 -23.53 -8.04
CA SER A 297 -35.20 -22.90 -6.78
C SER A 297 -34.21 -23.76 -5.98
N PRO A 298 -33.06 -23.21 -5.53
CA PRO A 298 -32.09 -23.99 -4.77
C PRO A 298 -32.60 -24.33 -3.36
N ARG A 299 -33.59 -23.58 -2.86
CA ARG A 299 -34.31 -23.83 -1.61
C ARG A 299 -35.60 -23.02 -1.56
N LEU A 300 -36.48 -23.36 -0.61
CA LEU A 300 -37.72 -22.63 -0.36
C LEU A 300 -37.44 -21.14 -0.08
N GLY A 301 -38.23 -20.26 -0.68
CA GLY A 301 -38.10 -18.81 -0.53
C GLY A 301 -36.92 -18.19 -1.30
N ILE A 302 -36.20 -18.96 -2.12
CA ILE A 302 -35.17 -18.43 -3.03
C ILE A 302 -35.54 -18.73 -4.47
N LYS A 303 -35.58 -17.68 -5.29
CA LYS A 303 -35.67 -17.77 -6.75
C LYS A 303 -34.29 -17.69 -7.37
N LYS A 304 -34.05 -18.47 -8.41
CA LYS A 304 -32.79 -18.48 -9.16
C LYS A 304 -33.07 -18.14 -10.62
N TYR A 305 -32.27 -17.22 -11.15
CA TYR A 305 -32.23 -16.90 -12.55
C TYR A 305 -30.80 -16.96 -13.05
N VAL A 306 -30.61 -17.37 -14.30
CA VAL A 306 -29.33 -17.29 -15.01
C VAL A 306 -29.50 -16.33 -16.17
N ALA A 307 -28.72 -15.25 -16.15
CA ALA A 307 -28.63 -14.28 -17.23
C ALA A 307 -27.42 -14.62 -18.10
N LYS A 308 -27.63 -14.71 -19.42
CA LYS A 308 -26.55 -14.80 -20.40
C LYS A 308 -26.38 -13.45 -21.06
N LEU A 309 -25.17 -12.91 -21.08
CA LEU A 309 -24.85 -11.64 -21.71
C LEU A 309 -24.36 -11.85 -23.16
N TYR A 310 -24.35 -10.78 -23.95
CA TYR A 310 -23.90 -10.83 -25.36
C TYR A 310 -22.39 -11.08 -25.53
N ASP A 311 -21.59 -10.89 -24.49
CA ASP A 311 -20.17 -11.31 -24.45
C ASP A 311 -20.00 -12.81 -24.15
N GLY A 312 -21.11 -13.55 -24.03
CA GLY A 312 -21.14 -14.98 -23.74
C GLY A 312 -21.02 -15.34 -22.27
N THR A 313 -20.80 -14.37 -21.36
CA THR A 313 -20.70 -14.64 -19.92
C THR A 313 -22.05 -14.99 -19.31
N LEU A 314 -22.00 -15.81 -18.25
CA LEU A 314 -23.16 -16.25 -17.48
C LEU A 314 -23.13 -15.65 -16.08
N TRP A 315 -24.28 -15.20 -15.60
CA TRP A 315 -24.43 -14.57 -14.30
C TRP A 315 -25.63 -15.17 -13.57
N ALA A 316 -25.39 -15.62 -12.33
CA ALA A 316 -26.44 -16.10 -11.45
C ALA A 316 -27.06 -14.92 -10.68
N ILE A 317 -28.39 -14.89 -10.63
CA ILE A 317 -29.17 -13.94 -9.84
C ILE A 317 -30.06 -14.75 -8.90
N TYR A 318 -29.80 -14.63 -7.60
CA TYR A 318 -30.62 -15.24 -6.56
C TYR A 318 -31.44 -14.18 -5.87
N ALA A 319 -32.74 -14.40 -5.69
CA ALA A 319 -33.61 -13.53 -4.92
C ALA A 319 -34.19 -14.29 -3.74
N SER A 320 -33.81 -13.90 -2.53
CA SER A 320 -34.44 -14.38 -1.29
C SER A 320 -35.63 -13.51 -0.98
N VAL A 321 -36.82 -14.11 -1.07
CA VAL A 321 -38.11 -13.41 -1.02
C VAL A 321 -38.75 -13.70 0.34
N PRO A 322 -39.08 -12.66 1.13
CA PRO A 322 -39.81 -12.84 2.38
C PRO A 322 -41.18 -13.50 2.16
N SER A 323 -41.67 -14.23 3.16
CA SER A 323 -43.00 -14.84 3.13
C SER A 323 -44.09 -13.79 2.88
N GLY A 324 -45.11 -14.14 2.11
CA GLY A 324 -46.21 -13.25 1.74
C GLY A 324 -45.94 -12.31 0.56
N GLN A 325 -44.72 -12.28 0.01
CA GLN A 325 -44.40 -11.53 -1.21
C GLN A 325 -44.26 -12.44 -2.43
N THR A 326 -44.66 -11.93 -3.58
CA THR A 326 -44.46 -12.58 -4.89
C THR A 326 -43.37 -11.86 -5.66
N PHE A 327 -42.51 -12.63 -6.31
CA PHE A 327 -41.36 -12.12 -7.04
C PHE A 327 -41.13 -12.94 -8.31
N SER A 328 -41.06 -12.25 -9.44
CA SER A 328 -40.59 -12.82 -10.70
C SER A 328 -39.76 -11.78 -11.43
N LEU A 329 -38.74 -12.25 -12.16
CA LEU A 329 -37.96 -11.41 -13.06
C LEU A 329 -38.34 -11.71 -14.51
N SER A 330 -38.39 -10.67 -15.33
CA SER A 330 -38.62 -10.78 -16.77
C SER A 330 -37.61 -9.94 -17.53
N LEU A 331 -37.24 -10.40 -18.71
CA LEU A 331 -36.42 -9.63 -19.65
C LEU A 331 -37.32 -8.61 -20.35
N LYS A 332 -37.19 -7.33 -20.00
CA LYS A 332 -38.00 -6.24 -20.58
C LYS A 332 -37.44 -5.75 -21.92
N SER A 333 -36.11 -5.75 -22.04
CA SER A 333 -35.36 -5.41 -23.25
C SER A 333 -34.02 -6.11 -23.23
N SER A 334 -33.25 -6.02 -24.32
CA SER A 334 -31.87 -6.51 -24.38
C SER A 334 -30.91 -5.84 -23.39
N SER A 335 -31.31 -4.77 -22.70
CA SER A 335 -30.48 -4.06 -21.72
C SER A 335 -31.10 -4.02 -20.32
N THR A 336 -32.31 -4.56 -20.12
CA THR A 336 -33.05 -4.43 -18.87
C THR A 336 -33.79 -5.71 -18.47
N ILE A 337 -33.50 -6.18 -17.26
CA ILE A 337 -34.33 -7.13 -16.51
C ILE A 337 -35.11 -6.35 -15.46
N ILE A 338 -36.38 -6.68 -15.26
CA ILE A 338 -37.22 -6.00 -14.25
C ILE A 338 -38.03 -7.01 -13.44
N ALA A 339 -38.20 -6.71 -12.16
CA ALA A 339 -39.10 -7.46 -11.29
C ALA A 339 -40.56 -7.13 -11.58
N SER A 340 -41.46 -8.07 -11.32
CA SER A 340 -42.90 -7.91 -11.56
C SER A 340 -43.58 -6.78 -10.78
N LYS A 341 -42.99 -6.33 -9.66
CA LYS A 341 -43.57 -5.30 -8.78
C LYS A 341 -42.54 -4.72 -7.83
N THR A 342 -42.91 -3.64 -7.15
CA THR A 342 -42.22 -3.10 -5.97
C THR A 342 -42.17 -4.16 -4.87
N VAL A 343 -41.02 -4.26 -4.19
CA VAL A 343 -40.80 -5.23 -3.11
C VAL A 343 -40.21 -4.56 -1.88
N SER A 344 -40.28 -5.26 -0.75
CA SER A 344 -39.64 -4.81 0.49
C SER A 344 -38.86 -5.95 1.14
N ASN A 345 -37.63 -5.66 1.58
CA ASN A 345 -36.72 -6.60 2.20
C ASN A 345 -36.41 -7.85 1.34
N VAL A 346 -36.38 -7.70 0.01
CA VAL A 346 -35.91 -8.77 -0.88
C VAL A 346 -34.41 -8.65 -1.04
N VAL A 347 -33.69 -9.73 -0.72
CA VAL A 347 -32.23 -9.83 -0.86
C VAL A 347 -31.92 -10.42 -2.23
N VAL A 348 -31.15 -9.70 -3.03
CA VAL A 348 -30.66 -10.15 -4.33
C VAL A 348 -29.15 -10.34 -4.29
N GLN A 349 -28.68 -11.51 -4.68
CA GLN A 349 -27.26 -11.86 -4.79
C GLN A 349 -26.90 -12.14 -6.24
N ILE A 350 -25.84 -11.50 -6.72
CA ILE A 350 -25.34 -11.61 -8.09
C ILE A 350 -23.92 -12.17 -8.05
N ALA A 351 -23.65 -13.19 -8.87
CA ALA A 351 -22.31 -13.73 -9.06
C ALA A 351 -22.07 -14.15 -10.52
N LYS A 352 -20.84 -13.96 -11.00
CA LYS A 352 -20.42 -14.47 -12.31
C LYS A 352 -20.26 -15.99 -12.22
N ILE A 353 -20.91 -16.72 -13.11
CA ILE A 353 -20.78 -18.17 -13.23
C ILE A 353 -19.47 -18.46 -13.97
N VAL A 354 -18.63 -19.28 -13.35
CA VAL A 354 -17.43 -19.87 -13.93
C VAL A 354 -17.55 -21.39 -13.87
N ASP A 355 -16.66 -22.10 -14.58
CA ASP A 355 -16.71 -23.56 -14.65
C ASP A 355 -16.73 -24.18 -13.24
N GLY A 356 -17.75 -25.00 -12.98
CA GLY A 356 -17.94 -25.68 -11.69
C GLY A 356 -18.57 -24.85 -10.56
N SER A 357 -18.87 -23.56 -10.76
CA SER A 357 -19.30 -22.69 -9.65
C SER A 357 -20.79 -22.74 -9.33
N GLU A 358 -21.65 -23.14 -10.28
CA GLU A 358 -23.10 -22.96 -10.17
C GLU A 358 -23.72 -23.71 -8.98
N ALA A 359 -23.37 -24.99 -8.80
CA ALA A 359 -23.87 -25.79 -7.67
C ALA A 359 -23.41 -25.25 -6.31
N ALA A 360 -22.17 -24.72 -6.23
CA ALA A 360 -21.69 -24.08 -5.02
C ALA A 360 -22.43 -22.76 -4.74
N TYR A 361 -22.72 -21.97 -5.78
CA TYR A 361 -23.54 -20.77 -5.63
C TYR A 361 -24.96 -21.12 -5.15
N ASP A 362 -25.58 -22.17 -5.68
CA ASP A 362 -26.88 -22.66 -5.23
C ASP A 362 -26.86 -23.01 -3.73
N TYR A 363 -25.80 -23.70 -3.27
CA TYR A 363 -25.60 -24.06 -1.88
C TYR A 363 -25.37 -22.86 -0.95
N HIS A 364 -24.78 -21.78 -1.46
CA HIS A 364 -24.44 -20.59 -0.68
C HIS A 364 -25.47 -19.45 -0.76
N ALA A 365 -26.34 -19.45 -1.77
CA ALA A 365 -27.39 -18.46 -1.93
C ALA A 365 -28.31 -18.37 -0.69
N GLY A 366 -28.75 -17.16 -0.36
CA GLY A 366 -29.60 -16.84 0.79
C GLY A 366 -28.84 -16.44 2.06
N LYS A 367 -27.51 -16.34 2.01
CA LYS A 367 -26.67 -15.83 3.09
C LYS A 367 -25.57 -14.96 2.51
N TYR A 368 -25.28 -13.83 3.16
CA TYR A 368 -24.27 -12.88 2.70
C TYR A 368 -23.49 -12.28 3.86
N SER A 369 -22.27 -11.84 3.57
CA SER A 369 -21.43 -11.09 4.50
C SER A 369 -21.80 -9.61 4.44
N TYR A 370 -21.87 -8.94 5.59
CA TYR A 370 -22.12 -7.50 5.66
C TYR A 370 -21.01 -6.70 6.32
N TYR A 371 -20.07 -7.40 6.98
CA TYR A 371 -18.94 -6.82 7.68
C TYR A 371 -17.83 -7.85 7.79
N ALA A 372 -16.58 -7.42 7.80
CA ALA A 372 -15.45 -8.29 8.08
C ALA A 372 -14.41 -7.58 8.95
N ARG A 373 -13.66 -8.36 9.73
CA ARG A 373 -12.62 -7.86 10.63
C ARG A 373 -11.50 -8.86 10.78
N VAL A 374 -10.31 -8.32 11.00
CA VAL A 374 -9.08 -9.08 11.23
C VAL A 374 -8.88 -9.30 12.72
N HIS A 375 -8.43 -10.50 13.07
CA HIS A 375 -7.90 -10.86 14.38
C HIS A 375 -6.60 -11.60 14.19
N GLY A 376 -5.77 -11.67 15.24
CA GLY A 376 -4.57 -12.46 15.16
C GLY A 376 -3.80 -12.56 16.46
N THR A 377 -3.11 -13.68 16.59
CA THR A 377 -2.31 -14.03 17.74
C THR A 377 -0.91 -14.48 17.32
N ALA A 378 0.04 -14.36 18.25
CA ALA A 378 1.37 -14.93 18.12
C ALA A 378 1.71 -15.79 19.35
N VAL A 379 2.36 -16.93 19.11
CA VAL A 379 2.90 -17.84 20.13
C VAL A 379 4.24 -18.34 19.64
N GLY A 380 5.34 -18.03 20.32
CA GLY A 380 6.67 -18.30 19.75
C GLY A 380 6.83 -17.59 18.38
N SER A 381 7.50 -18.25 17.44
CA SER A 381 7.59 -17.79 16.05
C SER A 381 6.34 -18.09 15.20
N LYS A 382 5.27 -18.66 15.78
CA LYS A 382 4.03 -18.96 15.05
C LYS A 382 3.05 -17.81 15.21
N GLY A 383 2.72 -17.18 14.09
CA GLY A 383 1.64 -16.20 14.01
C GLY A 383 0.40 -16.78 13.33
N THR A 384 -0.79 -16.40 13.79
CA THR A 384 -2.07 -16.74 13.16
C THR A 384 -2.88 -15.47 12.93
N VAL A 385 -3.39 -15.28 11.72
CA VAL A 385 -4.32 -14.19 11.37
C VAL A 385 -5.61 -14.79 10.85
N THR A 386 -6.73 -14.22 11.28
CA THR A 386 -8.07 -14.62 10.85
C THR A 386 -8.82 -13.41 10.31
N ILE A 387 -9.34 -13.52 9.08
CA ILE A 387 -10.34 -12.59 8.56
C ILE A 387 -11.71 -13.20 8.82
N ASN A 388 -12.44 -12.65 9.79
CA ASN A 388 -13.78 -13.07 10.17
C ASN A 388 -14.82 -12.30 9.35
N HIS A 389 -15.77 -13.01 8.74
CA HIS A 389 -16.91 -12.41 8.05
C HIS A 389 -18.19 -12.57 8.89
N TRP A 390 -18.78 -11.44 9.26
CA TRP A 390 -20.10 -11.39 9.88
C TRP A 390 -21.16 -11.50 8.79
N THR A 391 -22.15 -12.33 9.08
CA THR A 391 -23.15 -12.74 8.10
C THR A 391 -24.53 -12.44 8.62
N GLN A 392 -25.40 -11.96 7.75
CA GLN A 392 -26.83 -11.87 8.04
C GLN A 392 -27.47 -13.19 7.62
N ARG A 393 -28.33 -13.75 8.48
CA ARG A 393 -29.17 -14.87 8.08
C ARG A 393 -30.26 -14.35 7.14
N GLY A 394 -30.26 -14.83 5.89
CA GLY A 394 -31.46 -14.88 5.07
C GLY A 394 -32.09 -16.27 5.19
N ASN A 395 -32.49 -16.86 4.06
CA ASN A 395 -33.10 -18.20 3.99
C ASN A 395 -32.06 -19.35 4.00
N ASN A 396 -30.83 -19.08 4.44
CA ASN A 396 -29.73 -20.05 4.49
C ASN A 396 -28.97 -19.97 5.82
N ALA A 397 -28.91 -21.09 6.56
CA ALA A 397 -28.19 -21.22 7.82
C ALA A 397 -26.74 -21.72 7.67
N GLY A 398 -26.33 -22.12 6.46
CA GLY A 398 -25.01 -22.67 6.14
C GLY A 398 -23.88 -21.64 6.18
N ARG A 399 -22.77 -21.93 5.50
CA ARG A 399 -21.62 -21.00 5.39
C ARG A 399 -21.80 -20.07 4.20
N VAL A 400 -21.07 -18.96 4.17
CA VAL A 400 -20.94 -18.13 2.95
C VAL A 400 -19.85 -18.71 2.04
N LEU A 401 -19.86 -18.27 0.78
CA LEU A 401 -18.73 -18.43 -0.12
C LEU A 401 -17.82 -17.22 0.01
N LEU A 402 -16.52 -17.47 0.20
CA LEU A 402 -15.49 -16.44 0.22
C LEU A 402 -14.44 -16.71 -0.87
N TRP A 403 -13.95 -15.64 -1.47
CA TRP A 403 -12.84 -15.64 -2.41
C TRP A 403 -11.53 -15.36 -1.68
N ALA A 404 -10.54 -16.23 -1.88
CA ALA A 404 -9.21 -16.11 -1.31
C ALA A 404 -8.16 -15.80 -2.38
N LEU A 405 -7.29 -14.82 -2.12
CA LEU A 405 -6.12 -14.53 -2.95
C LEU A 405 -5.05 -15.63 -2.86
N PRO A 406 -4.13 -15.74 -3.83
CA PRO A 406 -3.09 -16.77 -3.82
C PRO A 406 -2.24 -16.82 -2.54
N HIS A 407 -1.88 -15.67 -1.96
CA HIS A 407 -1.07 -15.65 -0.75
C HIS A 407 -1.85 -16.14 0.48
N HIS A 408 -3.17 -15.91 0.54
CA HIS A 408 -4.04 -16.52 1.56
C HIS A 408 -4.02 -18.05 1.44
N VAL A 409 -4.25 -18.56 0.21
CA VAL A 409 -4.29 -20.00 -0.04
C VAL A 409 -2.97 -20.68 0.35
N ALA A 410 -1.85 -20.03 0.07
CA ALA A 410 -0.52 -20.53 0.40
C ALA A 410 -0.18 -20.50 1.91
N SER A 411 -0.99 -19.84 2.74
CA SER A 411 -0.80 -19.77 4.20
C SER A 411 -1.98 -20.32 5.00
N PHE A 412 -3.01 -20.86 4.36
CA PHE A 412 -4.16 -21.41 5.08
C PHE A 412 -3.78 -22.55 6.02
N THR A 413 -4.46 -22.57 7.17
CA THR A 413 -4.46 -23.75 8.03
C THR A 413 -5.06 -24.94 7.28
N SER A 414 -4.70 -26.16 7.70
CA SER A 414 -5.24 -27.38 7.09
C SER A 414 -6.77 -27.42 7.13
N ASP A 415 -7.39 -26.84 8.15
CA ASP A 415 -8.85 -26.76 8.31
C ASP A 415 -9.49 -25.91 7.23
N VAL A 416 -8.94 -24.73 6.94
CA VAL A 416 -9.47 -23.84 5.89
C VAL A 416 -9.17 -24.42 4.51
N ALA A 417 -8.00 -25.01 4.29
CA ALA A 417 -7.64 -25.65 3.02
C ALA A 417 -8.66 -26.73 2.59
N ARG A 418 -9.19 -27.51 3.55
CA ARG A 418 -10.24 -28.52 3.30
C ARG A 418 -11.61 -27.95 2.94
N MET A 419 -11.82 -26.63 3.11
CA MET A 419 -13.06 -25.95 2.74
C MET A 419 -13.07 -25.44 1.29
N SER A 420 -12.04 -25.77 0.50
CA SER A 420 -11.97 -25.41 -0.92
C SER A 420 -13.16 -25.97 -1.68
N LEU A 421 -13.71 -25.16 -2.58
CA LEU A 421 -14.81 -25.53 -3.48
C LEU A 421 -14.32 -26.01 -4.86
N GLY A 422 -13.00 -26.00 -5.10
CA GLY A 422 -12.40 -26.58 -6.31
C GLY A 422 -12.51 -25.72 -7.58
N PHE A 423 -12.95 -24.46 -7.48
CA PHE A 423 -12.97 -23.53 -8.62
C PHE A 423 -12.35 -22.19 -8.27
N SER A 424 -12.04 -21.42 -9.32
CA SER A 424 -11.30 -20.17 -9.25
C SER A 424 -11.83 -19.15 -10.23
N ILE A 425 -11.54 -17.88 -9.98
CA ILE A 425 -11.90 -16.74 -10.83
C ILE A 425 -10.71 -15.79 -10.95
N ASP A 426 -10.57 -15.07 -12.06
CA ASP A 426 -9.48 -14.10 -12.22
C ASP A 426 -9.68 -12.93 -11.25
N SER A 427 -8.59 -12.44 -10.65
CA SER A 427 -8.55 -11.10 -10.07
C SER A 427 -8.00 -10.11 -11.09
N GLN A 428 -8.09 -8.83 -10.75
CA GLN A 428 -7.57 -7.73 -11.55
C GLN A 428 -6.04 -7.87 -11.73
N THR A 429 -5.26 -7.86 -10.64
CA THR A 429 -3.77 -7.81 -10.71
C THR A 429 -3.02 -8.84 -9.87
N LYS A 430 -3.71 -9.77 -9.22
CA LYS A 430 -3.12 -10.73 -8.24
C LYS A 430 -3.35 -12.20 -8.60
N GLY A 431 -3.43 -12.50 -9.89
CA GLY A 431 -3.67 -13.86 -10.41
C GLY A 431 -5.11 -14.34 -10.17
N LYS A 432 -5.29 -15.64 -9.92
CA LYS A 432 -6.62 -16.23 -9.64
C LYS A 432 -6.98 -16.17 -8.16
N MET A 433 -8.24 -15.89 -7.86
CA MET A 433 -8.84 -16.11 -6.54
C MET A 433 -9.54 -17.47 -6.49
N TYR A 434 -9.55 -18.09 -5.32
CA TYR A 434 -10.06 -19.44 -5.11
C TYR A 434 -11.26 -19.43 -4.16
N ALA A 435 -12.28 -20.23 -4.45
CA ALA A 435 -13.53 -20.24 -3.70
C ALA A 435 -13.49 -21.18 -2.49
N TYR A 436 -13.98 -20.72 -1.34
CA TYR A 436 -14.03 -21.47 -0.08
C TYR A 436 -15.41 -21.38 0.59
N SER A 437 -15.82 -22.49 1.20
CA SER A 437 -17.06 -22.66 1.97
C SER A 437 -16.82 -22.39 3.46
N THR A 438 -16.71 -21.12 3.85
CA THR A 438 -16.32 -20.71 5.21
C THR A 438 -16.82 -19.30 5.55
N ASN A 439 -16.95 -18.99 6.84
CA ASN A 439 -17.21 -17.62 7.32
C ASN A 439 -15.91 -16.92 7.76
N GLN A 440 -14.77 -17.60 7.65
CA GLN A 440 -13.49 -17.11 8.14
C GLN A 440 -12.33 -17.68 7.33
N LEU A 441 -11.35 -16.82 7.03
CA LEU A 441 -10.09 -17.18 6.40
C LEU A 441 -8.99 -17.16 7.46
N ILE A 442 -8.42 -18.32 7.79
CA ILE A 442 -7.42 -18.47 8.85
C ILE A 442 -6.08 -18.83 8.21
N MET A 443 -5.11 -17.96 8.39
CA MET A 443 -3.77 -18.03 7.82
C MET A 443 -2.74 -18.14 8.93
N GLN A 444 -1.67 -18.89 8.68
CA GLN A 444 -0.58 -19.10 9.61
C GLN A 444 0.75 -18.76 8.96
N GLU A 445 1.58 -18.01 9.68
CA GLU A 445 2.91 -17.60 9.23
C GLU A 445 3.99 -17.94 10.26
N THR A 446 5.22 -18.06 9.77
CA THR A 446 6.41 -18.04 10.64
C THR A 446 6.91 -16.62 10.73
N LEU A 447 6.91 -16.06 11.94
CA LEU A 447 7.31 -14.70 12.22
C LEU A 447 8.84 -14.56 12.15
N PRO A 448 9.39 -13.50 11.53
CA PRO A 448 10.83 -13.24 11.46
C PRO A 448 11.36 -12.69 12.79
N THR A 449 11.30 -13.49 13.85
CA THR A 449 11.67 -13.08 15.22
C THR A 449 13.16 -12.77 15.36
N SER A 450 14.01 -13.41 14.56
CA SER A 450 15.47 -13.23 14.57
C SER A 450 15.96 -11.95 13.89
N ILE A 451 15.11 -11.24 13.15
CA ILE A 451 15.53 -10.04 12.38
C ILE A 451 15.39 -8.82 13.27
N GLN A 452 16.50 -8.34 13.81
CA GLN A 452 16.58 -7.15 14.67
C GLN A 452 17.49 -6.10 14.02
N PHE A 453 18.03 -5.14 14.79
CA PHE A 453 18.86 -4.05 14.30
C PHE A 453 20.15 -4.48 13.57
N ALA A 454 20.75 -5.61 13.94
CA ALA A 454 22.02 -6.06 13.38
C ALA A 454 21.91 -6.51 11.93
N PRO A 455 22.99 -6.40 11.12
CA PRO A 455 23.02 -6.99 9.78
C PRO A 455 22.56 -8.44 9.80
N TRP A 456 21.55 -8.72 8.98
CA TRP A 456 20.93 -10.03 8.86
C TRP A 456 20.87 -10.43 7.38
N THR A 457 21.03 -11.73 7.12
CA THR A 457 20.98 -12.28 5.76
C THR A 457 20.29 -13.64 5.73
N SER A 458 19.60 -13.90 4.62
CA SER A 458 19.07 -15.23 4.28
C SER A 458 20.04 -16.06 3.42
N ILE A 459 21.25 -15.57 3.15
CA ILE A 459 22.32 -16.35 2.49
C ILE A 459 22.72 -17.52 3.42
N PRO A 460 22.61 -18.79 2.97
CA PRO A 460 22.94 -19.94 3.80
C PRO A 460 24.40 -19.92 4.28
N GLY A 461 24.61 -20.23 5.56
CA GLY A 461 25.94 -20.39 6.15
C GLY A 461 26.69 -19.10 6.49
N ASN A 462 26.16 -17.93 6.12
CA ASN A 462 26.77 -16.66 6.49
C ASN A 462 26.43 -16.28 7.94
N LYS A 463 27.46 -15.93 8.70
CA LYS A 463 27.35 -15.33 10.04
C LYS A 463 27.96 -13.93 10.01
N ALA A 464 27.44 -13.05 10.86
CA ALA A 464 28.01 -11.72 11.00
C ALA A 464 29.43 -11.78 11.55
N GLY A 465 30.35 -11.16 10.82
CA GLY A 465 31.76 -11.10 11.13
C GLY A 465 32.43 -9.92 10.45
N TYR A 466 33.42 -9.34 11.12
CA TYR A 466 34.15 -8.17 10.63
C TYR A 466 35.65 -8.44 10.77
N THR A 467 36.39 -8.35 9.67
CA THR A 467 37.85 -8.35 9.73
C THR A 467 38.37 -7.04 10.32
N ALA A 468 39.60 -7.04 10.85
CA ALA A 468 40.24 -5.82 11.33
C ALA A 468 40.32 -4.73 10.23
N GLN A 469 40.50 -5.13 8.97
CA GLN A 469 40.50 -4.21 7.85
C GLN A 469 39.11 -3.62 7.59
N ALA A 470 38.06 -4.43 7.69
CA ALA A 470 36.68 -3.93 7.58
C ALA A 470 36.36 -2.91 8.67
N MET A 471 36.73 -3.20 9.90
CA MET A 471 36.54 -2.29 11.03
C MET A 471 37.24 -0.95 10.80
N LYS A 472 38.45 -0.94 10.21
CA LYS A 472 39.14 0.30 9.85
C LYS A 472 38.35 1.13 8.83
N PHE A 473 37.89 0.50 7.73
CA PHE A 473 37.12 1.21 6.72
C PHE A 473 35.77 1.73 7.24
N ILE A 474 35.07 0.92 8.04
CA ILE A 474 33.80 1.32 8.67
C ILE A 474 34.03 2.49 9.62
N THR A 475 35.08 2.45 10.46
CA THR A 475 35.44 3.57 11.35
C THR A 475 35.77 4.84 10.57
N SER A 476 36.57 4.75 9.50
CA SER A 476 36.88 5.92 8.66
C SER A 476 35.64 6.55 8.04
N ALA A 477 34.72 5.72 7.52
CA ALA A 477 33.43 6.20 7.01
C ALA A 477 32.59 6.84 8.12
N ALA A 478 32.50 6.21 9.30
CA ALA A 478 31.73 6.72 10.44
C ALA A 478 32.23 8.10 10.88
N VAL A 479 33.55 8.26 11.06
CA VAL A 479 34.17 9.55 11.44
C VAL A 479 33.84 10.65 10.43
N SER A 480 33.88 10.34 9.14
CA SER A 480 33.52 11.29 8.10
C SER A 480 32.03 11.63 8.09
N GLU A 481 31.15 10.64 8.21
CA GLU A 481 29.70 10.85 8.08
C GLU A 481 29.07 11.49 9.34
N VAL A 482 29.58 11.22 10.55
CA VAL A 482 29.08 11.90 11.76
C VAL A 482 29.43 13.39 11.79
N ALA A 483 30.49 13.80 11.07
CA ALA A 483 30.90 15.20 10.95
C ALA A 483 29.93 16.04 10.09
N GLN A 484 29.09 15.41 9.28
CA GLN A 484 28.13 16.09 8.41
C GLN A 484 27.13 16.95 9.19
N ASP A 485 26.54 17.95 8.54
CA ASP A 485 25.48 18.77 9.14
C ASP A 485 24.15 18.00 9.19
N PHE A 486 23.82 17.47 10.38
CA PHE A 486 22.59 16.71 10.58
C PHE A 486 21.37 17.63 10.51
N GLU A 487 21.43 18.85 11.04
CA GLU A 487 20.29 19.77 11.07
C GLU A 487 19.91 20.20 9.66
N ALA A 488 20.89 20.62 8.85
CA ALA A 488 20.64 21.03 7.48
C ALA A 488 20.11 19.89 6.60
N GLN A 489 20.56 18.65 6.82
CA GLN A 489 20.10 17.49 6.04
C GLN A 489 18.75 16.93 6.51
N THR A 490 18.36 17.14 7.78
CA THR A 490 17.14 16.57 8.35
C THR A 490 15.97 17.54 8.44
N ASN A 491 16.19 18.86 8.53
CA ASN A 491 15.11 19.85 8.62
C ASN A 491 14.68 20.34 7.23
N LEU A 492 14.18 19.42 6.41
CA LEU A 492 13.74 19.68 5.04
C LEU A 492 12.24 20.03 4.98
N ASP A 493 11.77 20.44 3.81
CA ASP A 493 10.37 20.80 3.54
C ASP A 493 9.49 19.58 3.21
N SER A 494 9.88 18.40 3.71
CA SER A 494 9.18 17.14 3.47
C SER A 494 9.42 16.17 4.61
N MET A 495 8.36 15.49 5.05
CA MET A 495 8.49 14.37 6.00
C MET A 495 9.28 13.21 5.41
N TYR A 496 9.19 13.01 4.09
CA TYR A 496 9.89 11.96 3.35
C TYR A 496 11.40 12.15 3.34
N TYR A 497 11.89 13.24 2.73
CA TYR A 497 13.34 13.48 2.63
C TYR A 497 13.99 13.65 4.01
N SER A 498 13.31 14.34 4.93
CA SER A 498 13.76 14.47 6.31
C SER A 498 13.87 13.12 7.01
N GLY A 499 12.86 12.25 6.81
CA GLY A 499 12.85 10.89 7.34
C GLY A 499 14.02 10.07 6.85
N LYS A 500 14.27 10.07 5.53
CA LYS A 500 15.42 9.38 4.93
C LYS A 500 16.75 9.81 5.55
N ALA A 501 16.94 11.11 5.77
CA ALA A 501 18.15 11.63 6.40
C ALA A 501 18.27 11.25 7.88
N LEU A 502 17.18 11.33 8.65
CA LEU A 502 17.15 10.89 10.05
C LEU A 502 17.53 9.41 10.16
N ASP A 503 16.98 8.60 9.26
CA ASP A 503 17.18 7.16 9.29
C ASP A 503 18.60 6.75 8.87
N LYS A 504 19.15 7.41 7.85
CA LYS A 504 20.58 7.32 7.49
C LYS A 504 21.48 7.54 8.71
N PHE A 505 21.27 8.63 9.45
CA PHE A 505 22.07 8.97 10.62
C PHE A 505 21.84 8.00 11.78
N ALA A 506 20.62 7.51 11.95
CA ALA A 506 20.33 6.44 12.90
C ALA A 506 21.17 5.18 12.61
N MET A 507 21.26 4.76 11.35
CA MET A 507 22.11 3.61 10.98
C MET A 507 23.60 3.85 11.26
N ILE A 508 24.10 5.08 11.04
CA ILE A 508 25.48 5.45 11.41
C ILE A 508 25.70 5.34 12.93
N CYS A 509 24.76 5.85 13.73
CA CYS A 509 24.85 5.76 15.19
C CYS A 509 24.76 4.31 15.67
N TYR A 510 23.90 3.49 15.06
CA TYR A 510 23.81 2.05 15.35
C TYR A 510 25.14 1.35 15.09
N VAL A 511 25.77 1.58 13.93
CA VAL A 511 27.07 0.98 13.59
C VAL A 511 28.14 1.43 14.59
N SER A 512 28.15 2.71 14.94
CA SER A 512 29.11 3.28 15.91
C SER A 512 28.99 2.62 17.29
N HIS A 513 27.76 2.39 17.75
CA HIS A 513 27.45 1.79 19.05
C HIS A 513 27.68 0.28 19.07
N SER A 514 26.99 -0.45 18.19
CA SER A 514 26.84 -1.91 18.30
C SER A 514 27.93 -2.69 17.58
N ILE A 515 28.49 -2.12 16.51
CA ILE A 515 29.49 -2.78 15.67
C ILE A 515 30.89 -2.29 16.03
N LEU A 516 31.12 -0.97 15.92
CA LEU A 516 32.41 -0.36 16.25
C LEU A 516 32.69 -0.32 17.74
N LYS A 517 31.64 -0.25 18.58
CA LYS A 517 31.75 -0.07 20.03
C LYS A 517 32.62 1.12 20.41
N ASN A 518 32.54 2.20 19.62
CA ASN A 518 33.31 3.41 19.85
C ASN A 518 32.44 4.42 20.61
N THR A 519 32.72 4.59 21.90
CA THR A 519 31.94 5.44 22.80
C THR A 519 31.92 6.90 22.35
N ALA A 520 33.06 7.42 21.88
CA ALA A 520 33.19 8.81 21.46
C ALA A 520 32.37 9.13 20.21
N ILE A 521 32.47 8.29 19.16
CA ILE A 521 31.66 8.43 17.94
C ILE A 521 30.18 8.25 18.27
N THR A 522 29.85 7.25 19.08
CA THR A 522 28.47 6.94 19.47
C THR A 522 27.80 8.13 20.15
N LYS A 523 28.43 8.69 21.19
CA LYS A 523 27.88 9.83 21.92
C LYS A 523 27.72 11.04 21.00
N TYR A 524 28.74 11.36 20.21
CA TYR A 524 28.68 12.49 19.28
C TYR A 524 27.57 12.34 18.23
N CYS A 525 27.43 11.15 17.65
CA CYS A 525 26.37 10.85 16.70
C CYS A 525 24.98 10.94 17.34
N LEU A 526 24.80 10.31 18.51
CA LEU A 526 23.52 10.23 19.20
C LEU A 526 23.04 11.60 19.67
N ASP A 527 23.93 12.47 20.19
CA ASP A 527 23.58 13.82 20.63
C ASP A 527 23.05 14.68 19.46
N LYS A 528 23.71 14.59 18.29
CA LYS A 528 23.26 15.27 17.06
C LYS A 528 21.94 14.70 16.56
N LEU A 529 21.81 13.37 16.51
CA LEU A 529 20.59 12.72 16.04
C LEU A 529 19.37 13.03 16.93
N LYS A 530 19.54 13.00 18.26
CA LYS A 530 18.49 13.40 19.21
C LYS A 530 18.06 14.85 19.01
N SER A 531 19.03 15.74 18.78
CA SER A 531 18.76 17.17 18.53
C SER A 531 17.97 17.38 17.23
N SER A 532 18.37 16.70 16.15
CA SER A 532 17.63 16.71 14.88
C SER A 532 16.23 16.13 15.01
N PHE A 533 16.08 14.98 15.69
CA PHE A 533 14.77 14.36 15.90
C PHE A 533 13.85 15.23 16.77
N ALA A 534 14.41 15.98 17.73
CA ALA A 534 13.63 16.86 18.61
C ALA A 534 12.86 17.95 17.86
N VAL A 535 13.31 18.36 16.67
CA VAL A 535 12.56 19.28 15.79
C VAL A 535 11.20 18.70 15.44
N PHE A 536 11.17 17.42 15.06
CA PHE A 536 9.96 16.68 14.69
C PHE A 536 9.13 16.30 15.91
N ALA A 537 9.77 15.81 16.98
CA ALA A 537 9.07 15.43 18.21
C ALA A 537 8.36 16.60 18.88
N ARG A 538 8.87 17.84 18.71
CA ARG A 538 8.24 19.09 19.16
C ARG A 538 7.31 19.71 18.12
N ASN A 539 7.16 19.07 16.96
CA ASN A 539 6.34 19.48 15.83
C ASN A 539 6.71 20.89 15.29
N LYS A 540 8.02 21.13 15.09
CA LYS A 540 8.62 22.42 14.68
C LYS A 540 9.35 22.38 13.34
N GLN A 541 9.27 21.27 12.61
CA GLN A 541 9.76 21.17 11.24
C GLN A 541 9.02 22.16 10.32
N LYS A 542 9.57 22.41 9.12
CA LYS A 542 9.06 23.43 8.18
C LYS A 542 7.56 23.33 7.90
N TYR A 543 7.04 22.11 7.76
CA TYR A 543 5.60 21.83 7.70
C TYR A 543 5.18 20.99 8.90
N PRO A 544 4.73 21.62 10.00
CA PRO A 544 4.24 20.92 11.17
C PRO A 544 3.09 19.96 10.82
N LEU A 545 2.98 18.88 11.57
CA LEU A 545 1.90 17.91 11.44
C LEU A 545 0.64 18.41 12.17
N TYR A 546 -0.51 18.21 11.54
CA TYR A 546 -1.83 18.54 12.07
C TYR A 546 -2.62 17.26 12.31
N TYR A 547 -3.44 17.24 13.36
CA TYR A 547 -4.45 16.20 13.52
C TYR A 547 -5.72 16.57 12.76
N ASP A 548 -6.01 15.85 11.68
CA ASP A 548 -7.22 15.98 10.88
C ASP A 548 -8.42 15.31 11.54
N ARG A 549 -9.44 16.11 11.86
CA ARG A 549 -10.70 15.61 12.45
C ARG A 549 -11.65 14.99 11.43
N THR A 550 -11.47 15.20 10.13
CA THR A 550 -12.30 14.62 9.08
C THR A 550 -11.96 13.13 8.88
N TYR A 551 -10.70 12.80 8.59
CA TYR A 551 -10.26 11.42 8.33
C TYR A 551 -9.51 10.78 9.51
N LYS A 552 -9.39 11.48 10.64
CA LYS A 552 -8.86 10.97 11.91
C LYS A 552 -7.41 10.49 11.73
N GLY A 553 -6.50 11.43 11.48
CA GLY A 553 -5.10 11.11 11.21
C GLY A 553 -4.18 12.30 11.37
N ILE A 554 -2.88 12.07 11.25
CA ILE A 554 -1.86 13.11 11.34
C ILE A 554 -1.34 13.39 9.93
N VAL A 555 -1.37 14.65 9.51
CA VAL A 555 -1.04 15.08 8.15
C VAL A 555 -0.10 16.28 8.14
N SER A 556 0.81 16.34 7.18
CA SER A 556 1.66 17.51 6.95
C SER A 556 0.83 18.76 6.62
N SER A 557 1.23 19.93 7.14
CA SER A 557 0.61 21.20 6.79
C SER A 557 0.95 21.67 5.37
N ALA A 558 1.80 20.95 4.63
CA ALA A 558 2.36 21.38 3.35
C ALA A 558 1.31 21.86 2.34
N ALA A 559 0.24 21.09 2.08
CA ALA A 559 -0.78 21.51 1.12
C ALA A 559 -1.64 22.69 1.63
N VAL A 560 -1.81 22.82 2.95
CA VAL A 560 -2.51 23.97 3.54
C VAL A 560 -1.68 25.24 3.40
N THR A 561 -0.36 25.13 3.56
CA THR A 561 0.58 26.26 3.45
C THR A 561 0.82 26.67 2.00
N THR A 562 0.94 25.71 1.08
CA THR A 562 1.34 25.95 -0.32
C THR A 562 0.16 26.05 -1.29
N GLY A 563 -1.01 25.49 -0.93
CA GLY A 563 -2.14 25.31 -1.83
C GLY A 563 -2.00 24.15 -2.82
N ASP A 564 -0.87 23.43 -2.82
CA ASP A 564 -0.62 22.29 -3.70
C ASP A 564 -0.93 20.96 -2.99
N SER A 565 -1.90 20.21 -3.51
CA SER A 565 -2.27 18.89 -2.99
C SER A 565 -1.16 17.83 -3.10
N LEU A 566 -0.13 18.06 -3.91
CA LEU A 566 1.03 17.18 -4.09
C LEU A 566 2.26 17.62 -3.29
N ALA A 567 2.18 18.75 -2.57
CA ALA A 567 3.25 19.16 -1.67
C ALA A 567 3.52 18.06 -0.63
N ASP A 568 4.81 17.85 -0.31
CA ASP A 568 5.26 16.74 0.52
C ASP A 568 4.70 15.38 0.02
N PHE A 569 4.81 15.13 -1.29
CA PHE A 569 4.34 13.91 -1.97
C PHE A 569 2.82 13.63 -1.82
N GLY A 570 2.04 14.64 -1.43
CA GLY A 570 0.63 14.49 -1.14
C GLY A 570 0.34 13.94 0.26
N ASN A 571 1.28 14.08 1.19
CA ASN A 571 1.10 13.68 2.59
C ASN A 571 -0.14 14.34 3.21
N THR A 572 -0.45 15.61 2.91
CA THR A 572 -1.69 16.22 3.41
C THR A 572 -2.95 15.43 2.98
N TYR A 573 -2.90 14.76 1.82
CA TYR A 573 -3.98 13.95 1.26
C TYR A 573 -3.78 12.44 1.52
N TYR A 574 -3.03 12.06 2.55
CA TYR A 574 -2.81 10.67 2.98
C TYR A 574 -2.05 9.78 1.98
N ASN A 575 -1.30 10.35 1.04
CA ASN A 575 -0.33 9.57 0.29
C ASN A 575 0.85 9.21 1.20
N ASP A 576 1.32 7.96 1.10
CA ASP A 576 2.69 7.58 1.47
C ASP A 576 3.05 7.74 2.95
N HIS A 577 2.06 7.82 3.84
CA HIS A 577 2.32 7.96 5.28
C HIS A 577 3.19 6.84 5.83
N HIS A 578 3.01 5.59 5.39
CA HIS A 578 3.84 4.46 5.78
C HIS A 578 5.28 4.61 5.26
N PHE A 579 5.49 5.08 4.03
CA PHE A 579 6.83 5.39 3.53
C PHE A 579 7.49 6.48 4.37
N HIS A 580 6.80 7.62 4.55
CA HIS A 580 7.36 8.79 5.21
C HIS A 580 7.62 8.50 6.68
N TYR A 581 6.60 8.09 7.42
CA TYR A 581 6.66 7.92 8.87
C TYR A 581 7.44 6.66 9.27
N GLY A 582 7.54 5.66 8.38
CA GLY A 582 8.38 4.48 8.59
C GLY A 582 9.84 4.83 8.91
N TYR A 583 10.42 5.79 8.17
CA TYR A 583 11.78 6.28 8.45
C TYR A 583 11.90 6.95 9.83
N HIS A 584 10.92 7.77 10.22
CA HIS A 584 10.92 8.44 11.53
C HIS A 584 10.78 7.44 12.68
N ILE A 585 9.90 6.44 12.51
CA ILE A 585 9.70 5.36 13.49
C ILE A 585 10.98 4.52 13.62
N HIS A 586 11.65 4.21 12.51
CA HIS A 586 12.89 3.43 12.53
C HIS A 586 14.02 4.21 13.21
N ALA A 587 14.21 5.49 12.86
CA ALA A 587 15.18 6.35 13.51
C ALA A 587 14.92 6.45 15.02
N ALA A 588 13.66 6.61 15.45
CA ALA A 588 13.29 6.62 16.85
C ALA A 588 13.57 5.29 17.58
N ALA A 589 13.34 4.16 16.92
CA ALA A 589 13.66 2.84 17.47
C ALA A 589 15.17 2.69 17.71
N VAL A 590 16.01 3.15 16.78
CA VAL A 590 17.46 3.12 16.95
C VAL A 590 17.91 4.08 18.06
N ILE A 591 17.39 5.31 18.12
CA ILE A 591 17.70 6.26 19.21
C ILE A 591 17.34 5.65 20.55
N GLY A 592 16.12 5.11 20.68
CA GLY A 592 15.66 4.50 21.92
C GLY A 592 16.48 3.29 22.34
N TYR A 593 16.85 2.41 21.39
CA TYR A 593 17.72 1.27 21.65
C TYR A 593 19.09 1.70 22.19
N ILE A 594 19.79 2.61 21.51
CA ILE A 594 21.13 3.06 21.93
C ILE A 594 21.05 3.83 23.24
N ASP A 595 20.10 4.75 23.37
CA ASP A 595 19.95 5.58 24.57
C ASP A 595 19.65 4.73 25.81
N SER A 596 18.72 3.77 25.72
CA SER A 596 18.39 2.89 26.84
C SER A 596 19.55 1.95 27.22
N ASP A 597 20.34 1.45 26.26
CA ASP A 597 21.56 0.68 26.55
C ASP A 597 22.62 1.52 27.27
N LEU A 598 22.69 2.83 26.96
CA LEU A 598 23.53 3.80 27.66
C LEU A 598 22.90 4.34 28.97
N GLY A 599 21.74 3.82 29.40
CA GLY A 599 21.07 4.19 30.64
C GLY A 599 20.28 5.51 30.59
N GLY A 600 19.96 6.01 29.41
CA GLY A 600 19.13 7.20 29.19
C GLY A 600 17.63 6.92 29.24
N SER A 601 16.85 8.00 29.20
CA SER A 601 15.38 8.02 29.33
C SER A 601 14.66 8.63 28.13
N TRP A 602 15.31 8.77 26.98
CA TRP A 602 14.78 9.46 25.79
C TRP A 602 13.42 8.92 25.34
N VAL A 603 13.22 7.60 25.47
CA VAL A 603 11.96 6.93 25.12
C VAL A 603 10.79 7.49 25.92
N GLU A 604 10.97 7.81 27.21
CA GLU A 604 9.90 8.31 28.07
C GLU A 604 9.31 9.63 27.56
N GLU A 605 10.16 10.50 27.02
CA GLU A 605 9.78 11.83 26.52
C GLU A 605 9.16 11.80 25.11
N ASN A 606 9.57 10.82 24.29
CA ASN A 606 9.26 10.81 22.86
C ASN A 606 8.27 9.72 22.46
N LYS A 607 7.94 8.78 23.36
CA LYS A 607 7.09 7.63 23.06
C LYS A 607 5.73 8.01 22.49
N GLU A 608 5.08 9.04 23.04
CA GLU A 608 3.74 9.45 22.58
C GLU A 608 3.77 10.00 21.14
N TYR A 609 4.81 10.74 20.78
CA TYR A 609 4.98 11.24 19.41
C TYR A 609 5.13 10.09 18.41
N VAL A 610 6.01 9.14 18.70
CA VAL A 610 6.28 7.99 17.82
C VAL A 610 5.07 7.07 17.75
N ASN A 611 4.43 6.77 18.89
CA ASN A 611 3.19 6.00 18.93
C ASN A 611 2.07 6.67 18.13
N THR A 612 2.00 8.00 18.11
CA THR A 612 1.05 8.73 17.28
C THR A 612 1.28 8.50 15.78
N LEU A 613 2.54 8.48 15.33
CA LEU A 613 2.87 8.12 13.94
C LEU A 613 2.48 6.67 13.62
N VAL A 614 2.76 5.72 14.53
CA VAL A 614 2.38 4.31 14.37
C VAL A 614 0.86 4.14 14.32
N ARG A 615 0.12 4.86 15.18
CA ARG A 615 -1.35 4.86 15.19
C ARG A 615 -1.90 5.41 13.87
N ASP A 616 -1.26 6.38 13.25
CA ASP A 616 -1.72 6.90 11.96
C ASP A 616 -1.63 5.86 10.83
N VAL A 617 -0.51 5.15 10.70
CA VAL A 617 -0.27 4.22 9.57
C VAL A 617 -0.82 2.82 9.84
N ALA A 618 -0.83 2.38 11.10
CA ALA A 618 -1.04 0.99 11.47
C ALA A 618 -1.76 0.81 12.83
N ASN A 619 -2.74 1.68 13.14
CA ASN A 619 -3.57 1.48 14.34
C ASN A 619 -4.18 0.06 14.34
N PRO A 620 -3.92 -0.74 15.40
CA PRO A 620 -4.36 -2.12 15.47
C PRO A 620 -5.82 -2.31 15.90
N SER A 621 -6.55 -1.26 16.29
CA SER A 621 -7.85 -1.47 16.93
C SER A 621 -8.83 -0.33 16.73
N ASP A 622 -10.08 -0.68 16.38
CA ASP A 622 -11.21 0.25 16.36
C ASP A 622 -11.57 0.81 17.74
N SER A 623 -10.98 0.30 18.82
CA SER A 623 -11.09 0.90 20.16
C SER A 623 -10.45 2.29 20.20
N ASP A 624 -9.42 2.52 19.39
CA ASP A 624 -8.89 3.86 19.15
C ASP A 624 -9.83 4.62 18.20
N LYS A 625 -10.50 5.65 18.73
CA LYS A 625 -11.46 6.48 17.96
C LYS A 625 -10.79 7.67 17.27
N TYR A 626 -9.48 7.79 17.39
CA TYR A 626 -8.69 8.89 16.81
C TYR A 626 -7.96 8.49 15.53
N PHE A 627 -7.89 7.19 15.20
CA PHE A 627 -7.22 6.69 14.00
C PHE A 627 -7.97 5.50 13.37
N PRO A 628 -8.08 5.39 12.04
CA PRO A 628 -8.67 4.23 11.39
C PRO A 628 -7.81 2.99 11.60
N PHE A 629 -8.47 1.84 11.74
CA PHE A 629 -7.78 0.56 11.77
C PHE A 629 -6.92 0.39 10.50
N SER A 630 -5.63 0.15 10.70
CA SER A 630 -4.66 -0.25 9.66
C SER A 630 -4.72 0.62 8.40
N ARG A 631 -4.50 1.94 8.52
CA ARG A 631 -4.67 2.91 7.42
C ARG A 631 -3.98 2.47 6.13
N SER A 632 -2.70 2.11 6.21
CA SER A 632 -1.88 1.78 5.05
C SER A 632 -1.91 0.29 4.72
N PHE A 633 -1.63 -0.57 5.70
CA PHE A 633 -1.50 -2.02 5.47
C PHE A 633 -2.86 -2.69 5.28
N SER A 634 -3.09 -3.30 4.12
CA SER A 634 -4.30 -4.10 3.89
C SER A 634 -4.06 -5.56 4.24
N TRP A 635 -4.77 -6.04 5.25
CA TRP A 635 -4.70 -7.44 5.69
C TRP A 635 -5.28 -8.42 4.67
N PHE A 636 -6.12 -7.94 3.74
CA PHE A 636 -6.63 -8.75 2.64
C PHE A 636 -5.66 -8.80 1.46
N HIS A 637 -4.92 -7.73 1.16
CA HIS A 637 -3.98 -7.73 0.02
C HIS A 637 -2.58 -8.20 0.40
N GLY A 638 -2.25 -8.18 1.69
CA GLY A 638 -0.99 -8.65 2.25
C GLY A 638 0.19 -7.68 2.09
N HIS A 639 -0.10 -6.44 1.69
CA HIS A 639 0.83 -5.32 1.55
C HIS A 639 0.07 -4.01 1.77
N SER A 640 0.78 -2.89 1.86
CA SER A 640 0.17 -1.58 2.01
C SER A 640 -0.35 -1.00 0.69
N TRP A 641 -1.25 -0.02 0.82
CA TRP A 641 -1.63 0.86 -0.28
C TRP A 641 -1.15 2.28 0.01
N ALA A 642 -0.44 2.84 -0.95
CA ALA A 642 0.22 4.12 -0.82
C ALA A 642 -0.68 5.29 -1.22
N LYS A 643 -1.54 5.12 -2.23
CA LYS A 643 -2.45 6.19 -2.69
C LYS A 643 -3.53 6.53 -1.66
N GLY A 644 -3.54 7.77 -1.20
CA GLY A 644 -4.54 8.35 -0.33
C GLY A 644 -5.77 8.88 -1.09
N LEU A 645 -6.12 10.14 -0.85
CA LEU A 645 -7.38 10.76 -1.24
C LEU A 645 -7.39 11.30 -2.69
N PHE A 646 -7.05 10.44 -3.64
CA PHE A 646 -7.10 10.74 -5.08
C PHE A 646 -8.01 9.75 -5.80
N GLU A 647 -8.98 10.27 -6.56
CA GLU A 647 -9.86 9.45 -7.40
C GLU A 647 -9.06 8.85 -8.56
N SER A 648 -9.27 7.56 -8.83
CA SER A 648 -8.42 6.80 -9.75
C SER A 648 -9.20 5.69 -10.44
N ALA A 649 -9.16 5.61 -11.77
CA ALA A 649 -9.73 4.49 -12.52
C ALA A 649 -8.98 3.18 -12.21
N ASP A 650 -7.68 3.28 -11.91
CA ASP A 650 -6.85 2.12 -11.60
C ASP A 650 -6.92 1.67 -10.13
N GLY A 651 -7.61 2.44 -9.28
CA GLY A 651 -7.75 2.19 -7.86
C GLY A 651 -6.50 2.60 -7.06
N LYS A 652 -6.26 1.90 -5.95
CA LYS A 652 -5.07 2.12 -5.12
C LYS A 652 -3.80 1.61 -5.80
N ASP A 653 -2.66 2.17 -5.40
CA ASP A 653 -1.34 1.76 -5.88
C ASP A 653 -0.30 1.69 -4.77
N GLU A 654 0.76 0.94 -5.05
CA GLU A 654 1.93 0.68 -4.21
C GLU A 654 3.14 0.51 -5.16
N GLU A 655 4.13 1.41 -5.04
CA GLU A 655 5.35 1.43 -5.88
C GLU A 655 6.53 0.88 -5.07
N SER A 656 6.91 1.60 -4.00
CA SER A 656 8.09 1.30 -3.20
C SER A 656 7.86 0.17 -2.21
N SER A 657 7.90 -1.08 -2.72
CA SER A 657 7.74 -2.26 -1.87
C SER A 657 8.74 -2.30 -0.71
N SER A 658 9.93 -1.71 -0.88
CA SER A 658 10.96 -1.66 0.15
C SER A 658 10.68 -0.69 1.27
N GLU A 659 10.07 0.44 0.98
CA GLU A 659 9.64 1.36 2.03
C GLU A 659 8.43 0.79 2.80
N ASP A 660 7.57 0.00 2.14
CA ASP A 660 6.48 -0.70 2.83
C ASP A 660 7.00 -1.73 3.86
N TYR A 661 7.89 -2.64 3.45
CA TYR A 661 8.47 -3.59 4.40
C TYR A 661 9.42 -2.94 5.42
N HIS A 662 10.04 -1.81 5.08
CA HIS A 662 10.82 -1.02 6.04
C HIS A 662 9.92 -0.44 7.13
N HIS A 663 8.73 0.06 6.79
CA HIS A 663 7.76 0.54 7.76
C HIS A 663 7.30 -0.55 8.75
N ALA A 664 6.98 -1.75 8.27
CA ALA A 664 6.59 -2.86 9.14
C ALA A 664 7.74 -3.30 10.08
N TYR A 665 8.97 -3.25 9.56
CA TYR A 665 10.18 -3.49 10.33
C TYR A 665 10.42 -2.40 11.40
N ALA A 666 10.22 -1.13 11.06
CA ALA A 666 10.28 -0.02 12.01
C ALA A 666 9.29 -0.19 13.17
N ILE A 667 8.04 -0.58 12.89
CA ILE A 667 7.02 -0.85 13.90
C ILE A 667 7.43 -2.02 14.81
N LYS A 668 7.97 -3.10 14.23
CA LYS A 668 8.47 -4.24 15.00
C LYS A 668 9.55 -3.80 15.99
N LEU A 669 10.56 -3.07 15.52
CA LEU A 669 11.67 -2.61 16.36
C LEU A 669 11.22 -1.60 17.42
N TRP A 670 10.34 -0.66 17.06
CA TRP A 670 9.80 0.29 18.02
C TRP A 670 9.00 -0.41 19.13
N GLY A 671 8.16 -1.39 18.77
CA GLY A 671 7.44 -2.23 19.73
C GLY A 671 8.37 -2.94 20.71
N GLN A 672 9.50 -3.46 20.22
CA GLN A 672 10.53 -4.05 21.08
C GLN A 672 11.14 -3.01 22.04
N VAL A 673 11.54 -1.84 21.53
CA VAL A 673 12.18 -0.76 22.31
C VAL A 673 11.27 -0.26 23.43
N VAL A 674 9.97 -0.12 23.18
CA VAL A 674 9.01 0.36 24.19
C VAL A 674 8.34 -0.72 25.03
N GLY A 675 8.74 -1.98 24.83
CA GLY A 675 8.19 -3.15 25.54
C GLY A 675 6.76 -3.52 25.15
N ASP A 676 6.25 -3.06 24.00
CA ASP A 676 4.93 -3.42 23.48
C ASP A 676 5.01 -4.70 22.62
N LYS A 677 4.78 -5.84 23.28
CA LYS A 677 4.79 -7.16 22.62
C LYS A 677 3.69 -7.33 21.56
N SER A 678 2.56 -6.65 21.69
CA SER A 678 1.50 -6.66 20.67
C SER A 678 1.98 -5.96 19.39
N MET A 679 2.61 -4.79 19.55
CA MET A 679 3.20 -4.04 18.44
C MET A 679 4.36 -4.78 17.77
N GLU A 680 5.26 -5.36 18.55
CA GLU A 680 6.38 -6.16 18.05
C GLU A 680 5.88 -7.35 17.19
N ALA A 681 4.95 -8.14 17.75
CA ALA A 681 4.37 -9.29 17.06
C ALA A 681 3.57 -8.89 15.81
N ARG A 682 2.83 -7.78 15.86
CA ARG A 682 2.10 -7.25 14.71
C ARG A 682 3.03 -6.84 13.57
N GLY A 683 4.10 -6.11 13.86
CA GLY A 683 5.11 -5.74 12.86
C GLY A 683 5.78 -6.98 12.25
N ALA A 684 6.10 -7.99 13.05
CA ALA A 684 6.62 -9.26 12.58
C ALA A 684 5.62 -10.03 11.68
N MET A 685 4.34 -10.02 12.03
CA MET A 685 3.28 -10.64 11.22
C MET A 685 3.11 -9.91 9.88
N MET A 686 3.09 -8.58 9.88
CA MET A 686 3.04 -7.78 8.64
C MET A 686 4.21 -8.17 7.70
N LEU A 687 5.43 -8.25 8.22
CA LEU A 687 6.60 -8.69 7.46
C LEU A 687 6.46 -10.11 6.88
N ALA A 688 5.93 -11.06 7.67
CA ALA A 688 5.75 -12.43 7.22
C ALA A 688 4.73 -12.54 6.07
N ILE A 689 3.60 -11.81 6.19
CA ILE A 689 2.59 -11.72 5.14
C ILE A 689 3.17 -11.03 3.89
N MET A 690 3.86 -9.89 4.06
CA MET A 690 4.50 -9.15 2.95
C MET A 690 5.51 -10.02 2.20
N ARG A 691 6.34 -10.80 2.90
CA ARG A 691 7.28 -11.72 2.25
C ARG A 691 6.56 -12.60 1.24
N ARG A 692 5.42 -13.17 1.62
CA ARG A 692 4.63 -14.04 0.76
C ARG A 692 3.92 -13.25 -0.35
N ALA A 693 3.18 -12.20 0.02
CA ALA A 693 2.37 -11.43 -0.91
C ALA A 693 3.23 -10.67 -1.95
N MET A 694 4.27 -9.96 -1.52
CA MET A 694 5.15 -9.23 -2.43
C MET A 694 5.91 -10.17 -3.36
N ASN A 695 6.41 -11.32 -2.92
CA ASN A 695 7.06 -12.29 -3.83
C ASN A 695 6.06 -13.00 -4.78
N ALA A 696 4.75 -12.95 -4.48
CA ALA A 696 3.71 -13.40 -5.40
C ALA A 696 3.33 -12.32 -6.42
N TYR A 697 3.29 -11.05 -6.01
CA TYR A 697 2.63 -9.98 -6.77
C TYR A 697 3.59 -8.91 -7.32
N MET A 698 4.67 -8.58 -6.63
CA MET A 698 5.58 -7.47 -6.95
C MET A 698 6.98 -7.92 -7.35
N LEU A 699 7.57 -8.85 -6.60
CA LEU A 699 8.95 -9.35 -6.78
C LEU A 699 8.89 -10.73 -7.45
N MET A 700 9.01 -10.73 -8.77
CA MET A 700 8.75 -11.88 -9.63
C MET A 700 10.04 -12.62 -9.97
N ASN A 701 10.30 -13.72 -9.27
CA ASN A 701 11.30 -14.67 -9.73
C ASN A 701 10.82 -15.44 -10.98
N SER A 702 11.73 -16.12 -11.66
CA SER A 702 11.47 -16.94 -12.86
C SER A 702 10.42 -18.05 -12.67
N THR A 703 10.18 -18.48 -11.43
CA THR A 703 9.20 -19.50 -11.07
C THR A 703 7.81 -18.95 -10.76
N ASN A 704 7.61 -17.62 -10.79
CA ASN A 704 6.31 -17.01 -10.56
C ASN A 704 5.27 -17.56 -11.56
N ARG A 705 4.06 -17.86 -11.07
CA ARG A 705 2.92 -18.35 -11.87
C ARG A 705 1.65 -17.52 -11.65
N ILE A 706 1.79 -16.41 -10.94
CA ILE A 706 0.68 -15.52 -10.55
C ILE A 706 0.55 -14.38 -11.56
N GLN A 707 1.69 -13.76 -11.90
CA GLN A 707 1.75 -12.70 -12.90
C GLN A 707 1.76 -13.29 -14.32
N PRO A 708 1.32 -12.52 -15.35
CA PRO A 708 1.36 -12.97 -16.74
C PRO A 708 2.78 -13.40 -17.17
N SER A 709 2.88 -14.48 -17.92
CA SER A 709 4.18 -15.04 -18.33
C SER A 709 5.02 -14.06 -19.16
N ASN A 710 4.37 -13.23 -19.98
CA ASN A 710 5.00 -12.16 -20.76
C ASN A 710 5.29 -10.90 -19.95
N PHE A 711 5.14 -10.90 -18.62
CA PHE A 711 5.47 -9.78 -17.73
C PHE A 711 6.56 -10.14 -16.71
N ILE A 712 6.65 -11.42 -16.32
CA ILE A 712 7.58 -11.91 -15.27
C ILE A 712 9.04 -11.53 -15.53
N ALA A 713 9.48 -11.44 -16.80
CA ALA A 713 10.86 -11.10 -17.12
C ALA A 713 11.26 -9.66 -16.71
N ASN A 714 10.31 -8.78 -16.39
CA ASN A 714 10.57 -7.46 -15.79
C ASN A 714 11.15 -7.54 -14.37
N LYS A 715 11.04 -8.70 -13.70
CA LYS A 715 11.48 -9.00 -12.32
C LYS A 715 10.74 -8.26 -11.21
N VAL A 716 10.39 -7.00 -11.41
CA VAL A 716 9.54 -6.22 -10.52
C VAL A 716 8.33 -5.69 -11.27
N THR A 717 7.29 -5.31 -10.55
CA THR A 717 6.11 -4.70 -11.15
C THR A 717 6.34 -3.28 -11.63
N GLY A 718 7.32 -2.55 -11.08
CA GLY A 718 7.22 -1.10 -11.00
C GLY A 718 6.05 -0.77 -10.08
N ILE A 719 5.04 -0.09 -10.59
CA ILE A 719 3.86 0.29 -9.81
C ILE A 719 2.78 -0.78 -9.91
N LEU A 720 2.40 -1.38 -8.77
CA LEU A 720 1.24 -2.25 -8.66
C LEU A 720 0.00 -1.42 -8.32
N PHE A 721 -1.01 -1.42 -9.19
CA PHE A 721 -2.34 -0.88 -8.91
C PHE A 721 -3.32 -2.00 -8.55
N GLU A 722 -4.50 -1.65 -8.05
CA GLU A 722 -5.62 -2.58 -7.93
C GLU A 722 -6.10 -3.09 -9.29
N ASN A 723 -6.02 -2.29 -10.35
CA ASN A 723 -6.56 -2.61 -11.68
C ASN A 723 -5.50 -2.80 -12.79
N LYS A 724 -4.28 -2.31 -12.58
CA LYS A 724 -3.16 -2.29 -13.53
C LYS A 724 -1.84 -2.74 -12.87
N VAL A 725 -0.91 -3.25 -13.66
CA VAL A 725 0.51 -3.37 -13.29
C VAL A 725 1.36 -2.70 -14.35
N ASP A 726 2.29 -1.85 -13.95
CA ASP A 726 3.02 -0.94 -14.84
C ASP A 726 4.52 -0.84 -14.47
N HIS A 727 5.39 -1.39 -15.31
CA HIS A 727 6.85 -1.44 -15.12
C HIS A 727 7.48 -0.08 -15.43
N THR A 728 7.18 0.89 -14.58
CA THR A 728 7.59 2.30 -14.65
C THR A 728 7.77 2.85 -13.24
N THR A 729 8.26 4.08 -13.11
CA THR A 729 8.10 4.89 -11.89
C THR A 729 7.36 6.19 -12.18
N TYR A 730 7.00 6.94 -11.13
CA TYR A 730 6.43 8.29 -11.29
C TYR A 730 7.45 9.35 -11.75
N PHE A 731 8.75 9.06 -11.65
CA PHE A 731 9.85 10.02 -11.83
C PHE A 731 10.84 9.65 -12.94
N GLY A 732 10.58 8.58 -13.69
CA GLY A 732 11.39 8.18 -14.83
C GLY A 732 11.22 6.70 -15.17
N ARG A 733 11.96 6.26 -16.20
CA ARG A 733 11.82 4.92 -16.77
C ARG A 733 13.14 4.20 -16.98
N ASP A 734 14.23 4.79 -16.51
CA ASP A 734 15.52 4.14 -16.55
C ASP A 734 15.49 2.92 -15.61
N ILE A 735 16.13 1.83 -15.99
CA ILE A 735 15.99 0.56 -15.29
C ILE A 735 16.47 0.63 -13.83
N GLN A 736 17.47 1.47 -13.53
CA GLN A 736 17.93 1.70 -12.16
C GLN A 736 16.87 2.39 -11.29
N TYR A 737 15.96 3.19 -11.88
CA TYR A 737 14.84 3.80 -11.16
C TYR A 737 13.79 2.73 -10.83
N ILE A 738 13.36 1.99 -11.86
CA ILE A 738 12.27 1.02 -11.74
C ILE A 738 12.66 -0.14 -10.81
N GLN A 739 13.89 -0.65 -10.91
CA GLN A 739 14.34 -1.74 -10.05
C GLN A 739 14.77 -1.20 -8.67
N GLY A 740 15.50 -0.07 -8.65
CA GLY A 740 16.08 0.50 -7.44
C GLY A 740 15.05 0.95 -6.41
N ILE A 741 13.87 1.42 -6.84
CA ILE A 741 12.80 1.84 -5.91
C ILE A 741 12.29 0.69 -5.04
N HIS A 742 12.46 -0.57 -5.46
CA HIS A 742 12.13 -1.76 -4.66
C HIS A 742 13.28 -2.24 -3.75
N MET A 743 14.39 -1.52 -3.71
CA MET A 743 15.60 -1.86 -2.94
C MET A 743 15.83 -0.96 -1.74
N LEU A 744 15.44 0.32 -1.82
CA LEU A 744 15.78 1.33 -0.81
C LEU A 744 14.66 1.49 0.25
N PRO A 745 15.00 1.63 1.53
CA PRO A 745 16.33 1.49 2.12
C PRO A 745 16.76 0.02 2.24
N ILE A 746 18.08 -0.24 2.14
CA ILE A 746 18.63 -1.56 2.45
C ILE A 746 18.84 -1.65 3.97
N THR A 747 18.08 -2.51 4.62
CA THR A 747 18.10 -2.75 6.07
C THR A 747 18.16 -4.26 6.37
N PRO A 748 18.30 -4.71 7.62
CA PRO A 748 18.35 -6.14 7.95
C PRO A 748 17.20 -6.97 7.37
N VAL A 749 16.00 -6.38 7.25
CA VAL A 749 14.83 -7.07 6.70
C VAL A 749 14.87 -7.23 5.18
N SER A 750 15.69 -6.46 4.45
CA SER A 750 15.73 -6.51 2.98
C SER A 750 16.07 -7.90 2.47
N SER A 751 17.03 -8.61 3.09
CA SER A 751 17.40 -9.98 2.69
C SER A 751 16.29 -11.02 2.96
N TYR A 752 15.35 -10.72 3.86
CA TYR A 752 14.23 -11.62 4.18
C TYR A 752 13.15 -11.56 3.10
N ILE A 753 12.87 -10.35 2.60
CA ILE A 753 11.89 -10.12 1.54
C ILE A 753 12.51 -10.40 0.16
N ARG A 754 13.69 -9.83 -0.12
CA ARG A 754 14.44 -9.96 -1.37
C ARG A 754 15.44 -11.11 -1.25
N SER A 755 14.98 -12.34 -1.51
CA SER A 755 15.81 -13.54 -1.36
C SER A 755 17.08 -13.51 -2.25
N PRO A 756 18.20 -14.14 -1.83
CA PRO A 756 19.43 -14.22 -2.61
C PRO A 756 19.22 -14.75 -4.03
N THR A 757 18.29 -15.69 -4.20
CA THR A 757 17.90 -16.22 -5.52
C THR A 757 17.27 -15.15 -6.39
N PHE A 758 16.27 -14.43 -5.86
CA PHE A 758 15.61 -13.36 -6.60
C PHE A 758 16.59 -12.25 -6.98
N VAL A 759 17.40 -11.78 -6.04
CA VAL A 759 18.35 -10.69 -6.29
C VAL A 759 19.42 -11.11 -7.30
N ARG A 760 19.90 -12.36 -7.27
CA ARG A 760 20.82 -12.88 -8.28
C ARG A 760 20.18 -12.90 -9.67
N GLU A 761 18.93 -13.36 -9.79
CA GLU A 761 18.21 -13.37 -11.06
C GLU A 761 18.05 -11.96 -11.63
N GLU A 762 17.55 -11.02 -10.81
CA GLU A 762 17.37 -9.62 -11.17
C GLU A 762 18.69 -8.99 -11.60
N TRP A 763 19.73 -9.16 -10.80
CA TRP A 763 21.07 -8.64 -11.10
C TRP A 763 21.61 -9.14 -12.43
N THR A 764 21.55 -10.46 -12.65
CA THR A 764 22.08 -11.10 -13.86
C THR A 764 21.29 -10.66 -15.10
N SER A 765 19.98 -10.47 -14.97
CA SER A 765 19.11 -10.15 -16.11
C SER A 765 19.09 -8.67 -16.49
N LEU A 766 19.18 -7.75 -15.52
CA LEU A 766 18.85 -6.34 -15.76
C LEU A 766 19.88 -5.34 -15.22
N LEU A 767 20.63 -5.67 -14.16
CA LEU A 767 21.41 -4.66 -13.42
C LEU A 767 22.92 -4.77 -13.61
N GLY A 768 23.47 -5.97 -13.83
CA GLY A 768 24.92 -6.20 -13.82
C GLY A 768 25.69 -5.40 -14.88
N SER A 769 25.08 -5.12 -16.04
CA SER A 769 25.64 -4.26 -17.09
C SER A 769 25.39 -2.77 -16.86
N VAL A 770 24.37 -2.41 -16.09
CA VAL A 770 23.94 -1.01 -15.86
C VAL A 770 24.63 -0.41 -14.63
N ALA A 771 24.73 -1.16 -13.53
CA ALA A 771 25.29 -0.67 -12.28
C ALA A 771 26.69 -0.04 -12.44
N PRO A 772 27.64 -0.60 -13.24
CA PRO A 772 28.94 0.01 -13.42
C PRO A 772 28.92 1.37 -14.14
N THR A 773 27.95 1.61 -15.02
CA THR A 773 27.87 2.83 -15.86
C THR A 773 27.26 4.02 -15.14
N LEU A 774 26.57 3.80 -14.02
CA LEU A 774 25.94 4.86 -13.24
C LEU A 774 26.97 5.75 -12.55
N THR A 775 26.61 7.01 -12.34
CA THR A 775 27.45 8.03 -11.67
C THR A 775 26.72 8.76 -10.54
N ASP A 776 25.51 8.33 -10.20
CA ASP A 776 24.62 8.95 -9.22
C ASP A 776 24.30 7.99 -8.05
N GLY A 777 23.42 8.44 -7.14
CA GLY A 777 23.01 7.71 -5.94
C GLY A 777 22.43 6.31 -6.20
N TRP A 778 21.87 6.06 -7.39
CA TRP A 778 21.36 4.74 -7.76
C TRP A 778 22.48 3.70 -7.83
N LYS A 779 23.72 4.11 -8.18
CA LYS A 779 24.87 3.21 -8.14
C LYS A 779 25.02 2.56 -6.76
N GLY A 780 25.01 3.37 -5.70
CA GLY A 780 25.11 2.89 -4.33
C GLY A 780 23.96 1.96 -3.95
N ILE A 781 22.72 2.31 -4.30
CA ILE A 781 21.55 1.45 -4.02
C ILE A 781 21.71 0.07 -4.68
N LEU A 782 22.10 0.02 -5.96
CA LEU A 782 22.27 -1.23 -6.70
C LEU A 782 23.37 -2.09 -6.07
N TYR A 783 24.54 -1.51 -5.75
CA TYR A 783 25.62 -2.26 -5.09
C TYR A 783 25.31 -2.61 -3.64
N ALA A 784 24.45 -1.89 -2.93
CA ALA A 784 23.97 -2.31 -1.61
C ALA A 784 23.02 -3.51 -1.70
N ASN A 785 22.09 -3.51 -2.68
CA ASN A 785 21.25 -4.67 -3.00
C ASN A 785 22.07 -5.90 -3.42
N LEU A 786 23.20 -5.72 -4.11
CA LEU A 786 24.12 -6.81 -4.46
C LEU A 786 24.58 -7.61 -3.23
N ALA A 787 24.68 -6.98 -2.05
CA ALA A 787 25.09 -7.66 -0.82
C ALA A 787 24.13 -8.80 -0.41
N LEU A 788 22.88 -8.75 -0.87
CA LEU A 788 21.86 -9.75 -0.55
C LEU A 788 22.13 -11.12 -1.22
N PHE A 789 23.04 -11.21 -2.19
CA PHE A 789 23.49 -12.49 -2.74
C PHE A 789 25.00 -12.61 -3.00
N ASP A 790 25.70 -11.48 -3.25
CA ASP A 790 27.16 -11.40 -3.43
C ASP A 790 27.74 -10.27 -2.56
N PRO A 791 27.80 -10.51 -1.24
CA PRO A 791 28.33 -9.53 -0.29
C PRO A 791 29.81 -9.21 -0.52
N LYS A 792 30.60 -10.10 -1.15
CA LYS A 792 32.02 -9.85 -1.44
C LYS A 792 32.17 -8.75 -2.49
N SER A 793 31.42 -8.83 -3.60
CA SER A 793 31.46 -7.80 -4.63
C SER A 793 30.89 -6.46 -4.16
N SER A 794 29.82 -6.50 -3.38
CA SER A 794 29.26 -5.29 -2.74
C SER A 794 30.28 -4.61 -1.82
N TYR A 795 30.88 -5.37 -0.90
CA TYR A 795 31.90 -4.85 0.01
C TYR A 795 33.10 -4.28 -0.75
N LYS A 796 33.57 -4.96 -1.81
CA LYS A 796 34.67 -4.48 -2.66
C LYS A 796 34.35 -3.14 -3.33
N PHE A 797 33.10 -2.92 -3.75
CA PHE A 797 32.68 -1.64 -4.34
C PHE A 797 32.74 -0.50 -3.31
N PHE A 798 32.19 -0.70 -2.10
CA PHE A 798 32.17 0.35 -1.08
C PHE A 798 33.53 0.59 -0.40
N SER A 799 34.41 -0.41 -0.37
CA SER A 799 35.77 -0.29 0.20
C SER A 799 36.83 0.11 -0.84
N SER A 800 36.43 0.29 -2.10
CA SER A 800 37.35 0.66 -3.18
C SER A 800 37.86 2.10 -3.00
N PRO A 801 39.15 2.37 -3.24
CA PRO A 801 39.70 3.73 -3.20
C PRO A 801 39.15 4.63 -4.32
N GLU A 802 38.53 4.05 -5.35
CA GLU A 802 37.83 4.76 -6.42
C GLU A 802 36.38 5.15 -6.05
N PHE A 803 35.88 4.72 -4.88
CA PHE A 803 34.56 5.09 -4.39
C PHE A 803 34.40 6.61 -4.27
N ARG A 804 33.23 7.13 -4.67
CA ARG A 804 32.87 8.55 -4.60
C ARG A 804 31.59 8.72 -3.79
N SER A 805 31.55 9.73 -2.92
CA SER A 805 30.37 10.06 -2.11
C SER A 805 29.12 10.32 -2.96
N GLY A 806 29.29 10.88 -4.17
CA GLY A 806 28.20 11.08 -5.13
C GLY A 806 27.51 9.79 -5.62
N PHE A 807 28.05 8.60 -5.32
CA PHE A 807 27.37 7.33 -5.56
C PHE A 807 26.34 6.96 -4.48
N LEU A 808 26.23 7.75 -3.40
CA LEU A 808 25.23 7.54 -2.35
C LEU A 808 23.97 8.36 -2.63
N ASP A 809 22.82 7.71 -2.49
CA ASP A 809 21.53 8.36 -2.26
C ASP A 809 21.59 9.22 -0.97
N SER A 810 20.79 10.28 -0.89
CA SER A 810 20.82 11.22 0.24
C SER A 810 20.40 10.61 1.58
N GLY A 811 19.67 9.49 1.56
CA GLY A 811 19.34 8.64 2.70
C GLY A 811 20.22 7.39 2.84
N ALA A 812 21.29 7.27 2.07
CA ALA A 812 22.26 6.18 2.16
C ALA A 812 23.51 6.60 2.94
N SER A 813 24.16 5.62 3.57
CA SER A 813 25.39 5.81 4.34
C SER A 813 26.45 4.82 3.91
N LEU A 814 27.67 5.31 3.68
CA LEU A 814 28.82 4.44 3.42
C LEU A 814 29.15 3.59 4.65
N THR A 815 29.04 4.16 5.85
CA THR A 815 29.22 3.46 7.13
C THR A 815 28.30 2.25 7.20
N TRP A 816 27.01 2.45 6.93
CA TRP A 816 26.04 1.35 6.95
C TRP A 816 26.29 0.34 5.84
N TYR A 817 26.55 0.75 4.60
CA TYR A 817 26.75 -0.20 3.50
C TYR A 817 28.02 -1.03 3.64
N LEU A 818 29.12 -0.45 4.13
CA LEU A 818 30.31 -1.21 4.50
C LEU A 818 30.01 -2.20 5.62
N ALA A 819 29.33 -1.75 6.68
CA ALA A 819 28.98 -2.59 7.83
C ALA A 819 28.04 -3.72 7.44
N TYR A 820 27.00 -3.44 6.66
CA TYR A 820 26.05 -4.44 6.20
C TYR A 820 26.73 -5.46 5.29
N ALA A 821 27.42 -5.02 4.24
CA ALA A 821 28.08 -5.93 3.30
C ALA A 821 29.15 -6.80 3.99
N ALA A 822 29.97 -6.22 4.88
CA ALA A 822 30.91 -7.00 5.69
C ALA A 822 30.19 -8.00 6.60
N GLY A 823 29.19 -7.51 7.35
CA GLY A 823 28.41 -8.27 8.32
C GLY A 823 27.52 -9.36 7.70
N VAL A 824 27.26 -9.34 6.40
CA VAL A 824 26.56 -10.44 5.72
C VAL A 824 27.50 -11.37 4.93
N GLY A 825 28.81 -11.28 5.16
CA GLY A 825 29.82 -12.21 4.67
C GLY A 825 30.78 -11.65 3.61
N GLY A 826 30.78 -10.34 3.38
CA GLY A 826 31.60 -9.70 2.35
C GLY A 826 33.11 -9.72 2.61
N THR A 827 33.51 -10.06 3.84
CA THR A 827 34.93 -10.14 4.24
C THR A 827 35.38 -11.55 4.62
N ASN A 828 34.52 -12.55 4.46
CA ASN A 828 34.87 -13.95 4.65
C ASN A 828 35.81 -14.41 3.53
N THR A 829 36.75 -15.29 3.86
CA THR A 829 37.69 -15.87 2.87
C THR A 829 36.98 -16.68 1.81
#